data_AF-A0A7M1XMN4-F1
#
_entry.id   AF-A0A7M1XMN4-F1
#
_cell.length_a   1.000
_cell.length_b   1.000
_cell.length_c   1.000
_cell.angle_alpha   90.00
_cell.angle_beta   90.00
_cell.angle_gamma   90.00
#
_symmetry.space_group_name_H-M   'P 1'
#
loop_
_entity.id
_entity.type
_entity.pdbx_description
1 polymer ?
#
loop_
_entity_poly.entity_id
_entity_poly.type
_entity_poly.pdbx_seq_one_letter_code
_entity_poly.pdbx_strand_id
1 'polypeptide(L)'
;MSIFKCKMCGGTIEFEHGATIGVCDSCGTKQTLPHLDDDRRANLYDRANHFRRNNEFDKATAIYEQILTEDTTDAEAYWSLVLCQYGIEYVEDPATHKRVPTVNRAQFTSIFDDDNYKSALQYADGYQRELYEKEAKTINDIQKGILAISQKEEPFDVFICYKETDHNGRRTPDSVLANDLYYQLKQEGFKVFFARITLEDKLGTAYEPYIFAALNSAKVMVVLGTKPEHFNAVWVKNEWSRYLALIKKSGGKKVLIPAYRDMDPYDLPEEFSHLQAQDMSKLGFMQDLIRGIKKIAKVDEPKAMVKETVVVGSSNANVAPLLERAYLFLEDGKWQDANIYCEKVLDIDPKNAEAYLGKLMADLQVRSRKQLADCAEPFDDRENYGKVLRFGDDKLETEIRGYIAHINERNENARLTGIYNEAVNTMNTANTVWAFKTAADMFKTIPGFEDADSLAEQCLDKAEVCRKNAIYASARTEQIKNSISGCESAIRLFESISGWKDADEQIYACQRKIEEIKAKEENDRLELERQAEQNRIAAEKAAKKRKKIIAITTPIVVAFIAFLFVLTTVIIPSSKYNSAMELYNAQKYEDAYKAFSTLGYKDSAEKAEECLFMKQKVRLTNVSVGLTIKFGFYEQDNITSNGKEEIEWKVLDVEGNKALIISQYALDSRRYNYNTCTTWEKCTLRTWLNGAFYDAAFGTYHQKMIASSTVTADKNPSYSTSPGNNTTDKVFLLSITEANKYFSSESARRCQGTHYSYVYGADIGVNGARRWWLRSPGYDSNYAAYVATSGYIQNSGDRVDLIKVAVRPALWINLES
;
A
#
# COMPACT_ATOMS: atom_id res chain seq x y z
N MET A 1 -24.21 -34.03 34.61
CA MET A 1 -22.75 -33.91 34.45
C MET A 1 -22.47 -32.47 34.10
N SER A 2 -21.89 -31.74 35.03
CA SER A 2 -21.62 -30.32 34.86
C SER A 2 -20.56 -30.16 33.75
N ILE A 3 -20.94 -29.46 32.68
CA ILE A 3 -20.07 -29.19 31.54
C ILE A 3 -19.27 -27.94 31.89
N PHE A 4 -17.96 -28.06 32.03
CA PHE A 4 -17.12 -26.88 32.26
C PHE A 4 -16.77 -26.19 30.96
N LYS A 5 -16.87 -24.86 30.96
CA LYS A 5 -16.39 -24.04 29.86
C LYS A 5 -15.00 -23.50 30.15
N CYS A 6 -14.16 -23.52 29.12
CA CYS A 6 -12.82 -22.98 29.17
C CYS A 6 -12.85 -21.50 29.55
N LYS A 7 -12.08 -21.14 30.59
CA LYS A 7 -11.97 -19.74 31.02
C LYS A 7 -11.31 -18.86 29.96
N MET A 8 -10.54 -19.44 29.03
CA MET A 8 -9.81 -18.72 27.98
C MET A 8 -10.61 -18.54 26.69
N CYS A 9 -11.21 -19.62 26.13
CA CYS A 9 -11.92 -19.55 24.84
C CYS A 9 -13.42 -19.86 24.90
N GLY A 10 -13.95 -20.34 26.03
CA GLY A 10 -15.36 -20.74 26.17
C GLY A 10 -15.74 -22.10 25.59
N GLY A 11 -14.79 -22.86 25.02
CA GLY A 11 -14.97 -24.26 24.59
C GLY A 11 -15.17 -25.25 25.74
N THR A 12 -15.44 -26.51 25.45
CA THR A 12 -15.70 -27.51 26.51
C THR A 12 -14.39 -28.00 27.11
N ILE A 13 -14.38 -28.26 28.42
CA ILE A 13 -13.21 -28.86 29.08
C ILE A 13 -13.43 -30.37 29.24
N GLU A 14 -12.45 -31.14 28.78
CA GLU A 14 -12.34 -32.58 29.03
C GLU A 14 -11.54 -32.80 30.33
N PHE A 15 -12.10 -33.59 31.24
CA PHE A 15 -11.51 -33.87 32.55
C PHE A 15 -11.99 -35.22 33.10
N GLU A 16 -11.16 -35.84 33.94
CA GLU A 16 -11.52 -37.06 34.68
C GLU A 16 -12.37 -36.72 35.91
N HIS A 17 -13.26 -37.62 36.33
CA HIS A 17 -14.15 -37.36 37.44
C HIS A 17 -13.36 -37.17 38.76
N GLY A 18 -13.52 -36.01 39.40
CA GLY A 18 -12.77 -35.62 40.60
C GLY A 18 -11.41 -34.95 40.32
N ALA A 19 -11.06 -34.71 39.06
CA ALA A 19 -9.86 -33.95 38.71
C ALA A 19 -10.05 -32.44 38.95
N THR A 20 -8.99 -31.78 39.39
CA THR A 20 -8.90 -30.33 39.63
C THR A 20 -8.28 -29.57 38.46
N ILE A 21 -7.95 -30.29 37.38
CA ILE A 21 -7.39 -29.78 36.12
C ILE A 21 -8.08 -30.46 34.94
N GLY A 22 -8.18 -29.76 33.82
CA GLY A 22 -8.73 -30.29 32.57
C GLY A 22 -8.12 -29.66 31.33
N VAL A 23 -8.39 -30.22 30.16
CA VAL A 23 -7.88 -29.74 28.87
C VAL A 23 -9.05 -29.26 28.01
N CYS A 24 -8.94 -28.08 27.43
CA CYS A 24 -9.97 -27.59 26.52
C CYS A 24 -9.93 -28.32 25.17
N ASP A 25 -11.07 -28.82 24.71
CA ASP A 25 -11.26 -29.43 23.40
C ASP A 25 -10.94 -28.48 22.22
N SER A 26 -11.21 -27.19 22.42
CA SER A 26 -11.21 -26.18 21.38
C SER A 26 -9.85 -25.49 21.23
N CYS A 27 -9.19 -25.16 22.34
CA CYS A 27 -7.89 -24.45 22.34
C CYS A 27 -6.72 -25.27 22.87
N GLY A 28 -6.94 -26.54 23.25
CA GLY A 28 -5.91 -27.46 23.73
C GLY A 28 -5.23 -27.03 25.04
N THR A 29 -5.72 -25.97 25.70
CA THR A 29 -5.06 -25.41 26.87
C THR A 29 -5.44 -26.17 28.13
N LYS A 30 -4.41 -26.58 28.89
CA LYS A 30 -4.55 -27.17 30.23
C LYS A 30 -4.89 -26.07 31.22
N GLN A 31 -5.97 -26.22 31.97
CA GLN A 31 -6.48 -25.21 32.91
C GLN A 31 -6.98 -25.86 34.20
N THR A 32 -6.98 -25.09 35.28
CA THR A 32 -7.57 -25.47 36.57
C THR A 32 -9.10 -25.47 36.50
N LEU A 33 -9.71 -26.32 37.32
CA LEU A 33 -11.15 -26.46 37.48
C LEU A 33 -11.58 -25.99 38.88
N PRO A 34 -12.75 -25.36 39.01
CA PRO A 34 -13.28 -24.98 40.31
C PRO A 34 -13.80 -26.21 41.08
N HIS A 35 -13.82 -26.12 42.41
CA HIS A 35 -14.38 -27.15 43.27
C HIS A 35 -15.90 -27.01 43.32
N LEU A 36 -16.64 -27.92 42.68
CA LEU A 36 -18.09 -27.82 42.57
C LEU A 36 -18.83 -28.99 43.21
N ASP A 37 -19.64 -28.67 44.21
CA ASP A 37 -20.61 -29.58 44.84
C ASP A 37 -22.06 -29.36 44.33
N ASP A 38 -22.31 -28.32 43.52
CA ASP A 38 -23.66 -27.87 43.09
C ASP A 38 -23.64 -27.21 41.69
N ASP A 39 -24.63 -27.53 40.85
CA ASP A 39 -24.88 -26.94 39.53
C ASP A 39 -25.07 -25.41 39.57
N ARG A 40 -25.50 -24.86 40.71
CA ARG A 40 -25.55 -23.39 40.92
C ARG A 40 -24.17 -22.75 40.80
N ARG A 41 -23.12 -23.34 41.39
CA ARG A 41 -21.77 -22.79 41.36
C ARG A 41 -21.15 -22.88 39.96
N ALA A 42 -21.43 -23.95 39.21
CA ALA A 42 -21.04 -24.06 37.80
C ALA A 42 -21.53 -22.86 36.98
N ASN A 43 -22.80 -22.49 37.17
CA ASN A 43 -23.41 -21.35 36.49
C ASN A 43 -22.78 -19.99 36.88
N LEU A 44 -22.39 -19.81 38.15
CA LEU A 44 -21.71 -18.60 38.60
C LEU A 44 -20.33 -18.46 37.93
N TYR A 45 -19.56 -19.55 37.86
CA TYR A 45 -18.27 -19.57 37.16
C TYR A 45 -18.40 -19.30 35.67
N ASP A 46 -19.37 -19.93 34.99
CA ASP A 46 -19.62 -19.70 33.57
C ASP A 46 -19.95 -18.23 33.28
N ARG A 47 -20.77 -17.61 34.13
CA ARG A 47 -21.13 -16.19 34.03
C ARG A 47 -19.95 -15.27 34.32
N ALA A 48 -19.16 -15.55 35.36
CA ALA A 48 -17.96 -14.78 35.69
C ALA A 48 -16.90 -14.87 34.58
N ASN A 49 -16.64 -16.07 34.09
CA ASN A 49 -15.73 -16.31 32.96
C ASN A 49 -16.20 -15.63 31.68
N HIS A 50 -17.51 -15.56 31.44
CA HIS A 50 -18.07 -14.80 30.32
C HIS A 50 -17.74 -13.30 30.42
N PHE A 51 -17.96 -12.68 31.59
CA PHE A 51 -17.58 -11.28 31.80
C PHE A 51 -16.07 -11.06 31.63
N ARG A 52 -15.24 -11.98 32.13
CA ARG A 52 -13.78 -11.89 31.99
C ARG A 52 -13.32 -11.97 30.52
N ARG A 53 -13.90 -12.87 29.72
CA ARG A 53 -13.61 -12.95 28.27
C ARG A 53 -14.05 -11.71 27.48
N ASN A 54 -15.02 -10.96 28.00
CA ASN A 54 -15.45 -9.69 27.43
C ASN A 54 -14.73 -8.47 28.05
N ASN A 55 -13.66 -8.71 28.84
CA ASN A 55 -12.88 -7.69 29.55
C ASN A 55 -13.69 -6.86 30.58
N GLU A 56 -14.84 -7.38 31.04
CA GLU A 56 -15.68 -6.78 32.09
C GLU A 56 -15.26 -7.27 33.49
N PHE A 57 -13.99 -7.01 33.85
CA PHE A 57 -13.35 -7.56 35.05
C PHE A 57 -14.05 -7.20 36.36
N ASP A 58 -14.63 -6.02 36.49
CA ASP A 58 -15.29 -5.58 37.73
C ASP A 58 -16.58 -6.39 37.99
N LYS A 59 -17.33 -6.71 36.92
CA LYS A 59 -18.51 -7.60 37.02
C LYS A 59 -18.12 -9.03 37.33
N ALA A 60 -17.01 -9.50 36.75
CA ALA A 60 -16.47 -10.83 37.06
C ALA A 60 -16.01 -10.92 38.52
N THR A 61 -15.31 -9.90 39.02
CA THR A 61 -14.83 -9.77 40.41
C THR A 61 -15.98 -9.92 41.40
N ALA A 62 -17.07 -9.17 41.21
CA ALA A 62 -18.25 -9.25 42.09
C ALA A 62 -18.85 -10.67 42.18
N ILE A 63 -18.80 -11.45 41.09
CA ILE A 63 -19.29 -12.84 41.08
C ILE A 63 -18.30 -13.78 41.77
N TYR A 64 -16.98 -13.60 41.58
CA TYR A 64 -15.99 -14.40 42.29
C TYR A 64 -15.99 -14.13 43.80
N GLU A 65 -16.18 -12.87 44.21
CA GLU A 65 -16.38 -12.52 45.63
C GLU A 65 -17.67 -13.15 46.20
N GLN A 66 -18.74 -13.21 45.41
CA GLN A 66 -19.96 -13.94 45.78
C GLN A 66 -19.66 -15.43 45.98
N ILE A 67 -18.88 -16.05 45.09
CA ILE A 67 -18.46 -17.45 45.24
C ILE A 67 -17.64 -17.63 46.53
N LEU A 68 -16.71 -16.73 46.84
CA LEU A 68 -15.90 -16.78 48.06
C LEU A 68 -16.71 -16.52 49.35
N THR A 69 -17.83 -15.82 49.24
CA THR A 69 -18.77 -15.66 50.37
C THR A 69 -19.47 -16.99 50.68
N GLU A 70 -19.70 -17.83 49.66
CA GLU A 70 -20.25 -19.19 49.80
C GLU A 70 -19.17 -20.24 50.11
N ASP A 71 -17.92 -20.02 49.67
CA ASP A 71 -16.76 -20.91 49.87
C ASP A 71 -15.44 -20.15 50.01
N THR A 72 -15.01 -19.93 51.25
CA THR A 72 -13.74 -19.22 51.50
C THR A 72 -12.50 -20.03 51.14
N THR A 73 -12.64 -21.31 50.74
CA THR A 73 -11.53 -22.22 50.42
C THR A 73 -11.37 -22.50 48.93
N ASP A 74 -12.15 -21.85 48.06
CA ASP A 74 -12.07 -22.08 46.62
C ASP A 74 -10.82 -21.42 46.00
N ALA A 75 -9.82 -22.24 45.68
CA ALA A 75 -8.56 -21.81 45.09
C ALA A 75 -8.75 -21.18 43.69
N GLU A 76 -9.70 -21.66 42.88
CA GLU A 76 -9.94 -21.14 41.52
C GLU A 76 -10.62 -19.76 41.57
N ALA A 77 -11.46 -19.50 42.57
CA ALA A 77 -12.07 -18.19 42.78
C ALA A 77 -11.00 -17.14 43.11
N TYR A 78 -10.10 -17.44 44.06
CA TYR A 78 -8.97 -16.55 44.37
C TYR A 78 -8.06 -16.33 43.17
N TRP A 79 -7.70 -17.38 42.42
CA TRP A 79 -6.90 -17.23 41.20
C TRP A 79 -7.61 -16.36 40.16
N SER A 80 -8.92 -16.56 39.99
CA SER A 80 -9.72 -15.76 39.06
C SER A 80 -9.83 -14.29 39.46
N LEU A 81 -9.83 -13.99 40.76
CA LEU A 81 -9.72 -12.62 41.27
C LEU A 81 -8.37 -11.99 40.90
N VAL A 82 -7.26 -12.73 41.03
CA VAL A 82 -5.94 -12.27 40.56
C VAL A 82 -6.02 -11.94 39.06
N LEU A 83 -6.56 -12.83 38.25
CA LEU A 83 -6.71 -12.58 36.81
C LEU A 83 -7.55 -11.32 36.51
N CYS A 84 -8.60 -11.05 37.29
CA CYS A 84 -9.42 -9.84 37.13
C CYS A 84 -8.69 -8.57 37.59
N GLN A 85 -7.94 -8.65 38.70
CA GLN A 85 -7.20 -7.53 39.27
C GLN A 85 -6.09 -7.05 38.33
N TYR A 86 -5.36 -7.98 37.72
CA TYR A 86 -4.32 -7.68 36.72
C TYR A 86 -4.89 -7.50 35.29
N GLY A 87 -6.21 -7.67 35.11
CA GLY A 87 -6.90 -7.49 33.83
C GLY A 87 -6.37 -8.44 32.75
N ILE A 88 -6.21 -9.71 33.09
CA ILE A 88 -5.61 -10.72 32.21
C ILE A 88 -6.59 -11.15 31.14
N GLU A 89 -6.23 -10.86 29.89
CA GLU A 89 -6.90 -11.33 28.68
C GLU A 89 -6.06 -12.39 27.99
N TYR A 90 -6.70 -13.43 27.46
CA TYR A 90 -6.03 -14.53 26.78
C TYR A 90 -6.20 -14.39 25.26
N VAL A 91 -5.20 -13.78 24.62
CA VAL A 91 -5.19 -13.52 23.18
C VAL A 91 -4.59 -14.72 22.46
N GLU A 92 -5.15 -15.10 21.32
CA GLU A 92 -4.60 -16.17 20.49
C GLU A 92 -3.38 -15.67 19.73
N ASP A 93 -2.25 -16.36 19.90
CA ASP A 93 -1.07 -16.14 19.08
C ASP A 93 -1.29 -16.72 17.67
N PRO A 94 -1.27 -15.90 16.61
CA PRO A 94 -1.49 -16.37 15.24
C PRO A 94 -0.48 -17.43 14.76
N ALA A 95 0.72 -17.47 15.35
CA ALA A 95 1.78 -18.40 14.94
C ALA A 95 1.65 -19.75 15.67
N THR A 96 1.28 -19.74 16.94
CA THR A 96 1.26 -20.96 17.76
C THR A 96 -0.14 -21.48 18.07
N HIS A 97 -1.20 -20.72 17.75
CA HIS A 97 -2.60 -20.93 18.15
C HIS A 97 -2.80 -21.09 19.67
N LYS A 98 -1.77 -20.82 20.46
CA LYS A 98 -1.84 -20.85 21.91
C LYS A 98 -2.41 -19.54 22.42
N ARG A 99 -3.16 -19.64 23.50
CA ARG A 99 -3.71 -18.48 24.21
C ARG A 99 -2.65 -17.94 25.17
N VAL A 100 -2.14 -16.74 24.88
CA VAL A 100 -1.09 -16.06 25.64
C VAL A 100 -1.73 -14.98 26.53
N PRO A 101 -1.36 -14.90 27.83
CA PRO A 101 -1.89 -13.86 28.71
C PRO A 101 -1.35 -12.49 28.29
N THR A 102 -2.23 -11.48 28.30
CA THR A 102 -1.92 -10.06 28.12
C THR A 102 -2.41 -9.31 29.34
N VAL A 103 -1.61 -8.37 29.85
CA VAL A 103 -1.94 -7.58 31.06
C VAL A 103 -2.57 -6.26 30.62
N ASN A 104 -3.85 -6.04 30.96
CA ASN A 104 -4.58 -4.81 30.64
C ASN A 104 -4.82 -3.90 31.86
N ARG A 105 -4.40 -4.34 33.05
CA ARG A 105 -4.45 -3.55 34.31
C ARG A 105 -3.11 -3.66 35.04
N ALA A 106 -2.06 -3.08 34.46
CA ALA A 106 -0.75 -3.06 35.09
C ALA A 106 -0.76 -2.26 36.40
N GLN A 107 0.05 -2.73 37.36
CA GLN A 107 0.23 -2.16 38.69
C GLN A 107 1.69 -2.32 39.14
N PHE A 108 2.10 -1.60 40.19
CA PHE A 108 3.46 -1.71 40.73
C PHE A 108 3.66 -2.95 41.63
N THR A 109 2.59 -3.43 42.26
CA THR A 109 2.63 -4.63 43.11
C THR A 109 2.85 -5.87 42.25
N SER A 110 3.84 -6.69 42.62
CA SER A 110 4.09 -7.99 41.99
C SER A 110 2.91 -8.95 42.22
N ILE A 111 2.60 -9.79 41.23
CA ILE A 111 1.61 -10.87 41.40
C ILE A 111 1.95 -11.81 42.54
N PHE A 112 3.23 -11.97 42.86
CA PHE A 112 3.67 -12.81 43.98
C PHE A 112 3.35 -12.19 45.35
N ASP A 113 3.18 -10.87 45.42
CA ASP A 113 2.86 -10.15 46.66
C ASP A 113 1.34 -10.04 46.88
N ASP A 114 0.53 -10.45 45.90
CA ASP A 114 -0.92 -10.36 45.93
C ASP A 114 -1.54 -11.34 46.94
N ASP A 115 -2.46 -10.85 47.77
CA ASP A 115 -3.07 -11.67 48.83
C ASP A 115 -4.04 -12.73 48.27
N ASN A 116 -4.70 -12.46 47.13
CA ASN A 116 -5.51 -13.46 46.44
C ASN A 116 -4.62 -14.55 45.83
N TYR A 117 -3.42 -14.20 45.32
CA TYR A 117 -2.48 -15.20 44.83
C TYR A 117 -1.98 -16.12 45.94
N LYS A 118 -1.60 -15.56 47.11
CA LYS A 118 -1.21 -16.36 48.28
C LYS A 118 -2.34 -17.28 48.72
N SER A 119 -3.58 -16.78 48.72
CA SER A 119 -4.78 -17.56 49.09
C SER A 119 -5.07 -18.67 48.07
N ALA A 120 -4.91 -18.41 46.77
CA ALA A 120 -5.03 -19.43 45.73
C ALA A 120 -4.01 -20.57 45.94
N LEU A 121 -2.75 -20.25 46.24
CA LEU A 121 -1.73 -21.27 46.51
C LEU A 121 -1.95 -22.03 47.82
N GLN A 122 -2.51 -21.37 48.85
CA GLN A 122 -2.82 -21.98 50.13
C GLN A 122 -3.87 -23.08 49.98
N TYR A 123 -4.92 -22.83 49.21
CA TYR A 123 -6.03 -23.77 49.03
C TYR A 123 -5.88 -24.70 47.81
N ALA A 124 -4.93 -24.45 46.91
CA ALA A 124 -4.65 -25.30 45.76
C ALA A 124 -4.08 -26.68 46.14
N ASP A 125 -4.47 -27.70 45.39
CA ASP A 125 -3.76 -28.98 45.40
C ASP A 125 -2.42 -28.92 44.63
N GLY A 126 -1.69 -30.04 44.59
CA GLY A 126 -0.37 -30.10 43.93
C GLY A 126 -0.41 -29.78 42.44
N TYR A 127 -1.48 -30.15 41.73
CA TYR A 127 -1.61 -29.95 40.28
C TYR A 127 -2.06 -28.52 39.94
N GLN A 128 -2.99 -27.97 40.71
CA GLN A 128 -3.44 -26.58 40.57
C GLN A 128 -2.30 -25.61 40.92
N ARG A 129 -1.54 -25.90 41.98
CA ARG A 129 -0.40 -25.07 42.41
C ARG A 129 0.65 -24.91 41.32
N GLU A 130 1.05 -26.01 40.68
CA GLU A 130 2.02 -25.98 39.58
C GLU A 130 1.53 -25.08 38.42
N LEU A 131 0.24 -25.13 38.10
CA LEU A 131 -0.33 -24.32 37.03
C LEU A 131 -0.42 -22.83 37.40
N TYR A 132 -0.86 -22.51 38.62
CA TYR A 132 -0.91 -21.13 39.11
C TYR A 132 0.48 -20.50 39.18
N GLU A 133 1.50 -21.22 39.66
CA GLU A 133 2.88 -20.72 39.69
C GLU A 133 3.41 -20.44 38.28
N LYS A 134 3.13 -21.32 37.31
CA LYS A 134 3.54 -21.15 35.92
C LYS A 134 2.86 -19.95 35.25
N GLU A 135 1.54 -19.81 35.43
CA GLU A 135 0.79 -18.67 34.89
C GLU A 135 1.23 -17.37 35.58
N ALA A 136 1.37 -17.36 36.91
CA ALA A 136 1.81 -16.19 37.68
C ALA A 136 3.21 -15.73 37.28
N LYS A 137 4.16 -16.66 37.07
CA LYS A 137 5.49 -16.34 36.54
C LYS A 137 5.41 -15.64 35.19
N THR A 138 4.58 -16.17 34.28
CA THR A 138 4.39 -15.59 32.95
C THR A 138 3.83 -14.17 33.04
N ILE A 139 2.79 -13.96 33.85
CA ILE A 139 2.17 -12.64 34.08
C ILE A 139 3.18 -11.67 34.71
N ASN A 140 3.95 -12.12 35.70
CA ASN A 140 4.98 -11.31 36.35
C ASN A 140 6.07 -10.85 35.37
N ASP A 141 6.52 -11.72 34.48
CA ASP A 141 7.56 -11.38 33.50
C ASP A 141 7.03 -10.35 32.49
N ILE A 142 5.77 -10.47 32.06
CA ILE A 142 5.08 -9.45 31.23
C ILE A 142 5.00 -8.12 32.00
N GLN A 143 4.57 -8.16 33.27
CA GLN A 143 4.46 -6.98 34.12
C GLN A 143 5.82 -6.27 34.29
N LYS A 144 6.91 -7.00 34.50
CA LYS A 144 8.27 -6.43 34.55
C LYS A 144 8.64 -5.73 33.24
N GLY A 145 8.31 -6.33 32.10
CA GLY A 145 8.49 -5.71 30.78
C GLY A 145 7.72 -4.40 30.66
N ILE A 146 6.45 -4.39 31.07
CA ILE A 146 5.58 -3.20 31.10
C ILE A 146 6.21 -2.09 31.95
N LEU A 147 6.64 -2.40 33.18
CA LEU A 147 7.26 -1.43 34.09
C LEU A 147 8.58 -0.89 33.54
N ALA A 148 9.41 -1.73 32.92
CA ALA A 148 10.69 -1.32 32.35
C ALA A 148 10.53 -0.35 31.17
N ILE A 149 9.49 -0.54 30.34
CA ILE A 149 9.15 0.40 29.25
C ILE A 149 8.55 1.68 29.84
N SER A 150 7.59 1.56 30.76
CA SER A 150 6.94 2.72 31.39
C SER A 150 7.91 3.64 32.11
N GLN A 151 9.02 3.13 32.67
CA GLN A 151 10.04 3.96 33.33
C GLN A 151 10.89 4.79 32.37
N LYS A 152 10.96 4.40 31.10
CA LYS A 152 11.70 5.13 30.06
C LYS A 152 10.86 6.24 29.43
N GLU A 153 9.54 6.18 29.57
CA GLU A 153 8.63 7.19 29.07
C GLU A 153 8.70 8.46 29.91
N GLU A 154 8.87 9.63 29.28
CA GLU A 154 8.84 10.87 30.03
C GLU A 154 7.42 11.19 30.52
N PRO A 155 7.27 11.82 31.71
CA PRO A 155 5.98 12.03 32.36
C PRO A 155 4.97 12.81 31.50
N PHE A 156 3.72 12.33 31.46
CA PHE A 156 2.61 13.06 30.85
C PHE A 156 2.00 14.05 31.84
N ASP A 157 1.47 15.15 31.34
CA ASP A 157 0.74 16.16 32.13
C ASP A 157 -0.77 15.89 32.12
N VAL A 158 -1.29 15.53 30.95
CA VAL A 158 -2.73 15.36 30.71
C VAL A 158 -3.01 14.02 30.03
N PHE A 159 -4.03 13.31 30.49
CA PHE A 159 -4.56 12.09 29.89
C PHE A 159 -5.93 12.38 29.26
N ILE A 160 -6.11 12.11 27.97
CA ILE A 160 -7.41 12.23 27.31
C ILE A 160 -8.04 10.84 27.17
N CYS A 161 -9.15 10.62 27.87
CA CYS A 161 -9.91 9.37 27.89
C CYS A 161 -11.22 9.57 27.09
N TYR A 162 -11.46 8.72 26.09
CA TYR A 162 -12.60 8.86 25.15
C TYR A 162 -12.84 7.55 24.39
N LYS A 163 -14.01 7.41 23.77
CA LYS A 163 -14.30 6.26 22.90
C LYS A 163 -13.78 6.52 21.49
N GLU A 164 -12.80 5.74 20.99
CA GLU A 164 -12.26 5.95 19.63
C GLU A 164 -13.25 5.61 18.51
N THR A 165 -13.76 4.37 18.50
CA THR A 165 -14.61 3.84 17.43
C THR A 165 -16.00 3.43 17.90
N ASP A 166 -16.99 3.54 17.02
CA ASP A 166 -18.34 2.98 17.19
C ASP A 166 -18.39 1.48 16.83
N HIS A 167 -19.58 0.89 16.93
CA HIS A 167 -19.83 -0.53 16.62
C HIS A 167 -19.51 -0.93 15.17
N ASN A 168 -19.41 0.02 14.25
CA ASN A 168 -19.07 -0.19 12.84
C ASN A 168 -17.60 0.10 12.54
N GLY A 169 -16.77 0.34 13.57
CA GLY A 169 -15.35 0.69 13.42
C GLY A 169 -15.12 2.12 12.93
N ARG A 170 -16.14 2.99 12.91
CA ARG A 170 -16.00 4.40 12.50
C ARG A 170 -15.66 5.27 13.69
N ARG A 171 -14.97 6.39 13.45
CA ARG A 171 -14.64 7.35 14.51
C ARG A 171 -15.91 7.91 15.16
N THR A 172 -15.90 7.99 16.49
CA THR A 172 -16.98 8.64 17.24
C THR A 172 -16.83 10.17 17.22
N PRO A 173 -17.90 10.92 17.56
CA PRO A 173 -17.78 12.35 17.87
C PRO A 173 -16.76 12.66 18.98
N ASP A 174 -16.65 11.78 19.98
CA ASP A 174 -15.68 11.92 21.08
C ASP A 174 -14.24 11.92 20.55
N SER A 175 -13.91 11.06 19.58
CA SER A 175 -12.59 11.01 18.94
C SER A 175 -12.24 12.31 18.23
N VAL A 176 -13.22 13.00 17.66
CA VAL A 176 -13.01 14.30 17.01
C VAL A 176 -12.74 15.38 18.07
N LEU A 177 -13.56 15.43 19.12
CA LEU A 177 -13.39 16.39 20.23
C LEU A 177 -12.07 16.17 20.98
N ALA A 178 -11.68 14.92 21.20
CA ALA A 178 -10.41 14.54 21.82
C ALA A 178 -9.21 15.01 20.99
N ASN A 179 -9.31 14.91 19.66
CA ASN A 179 -8.29 15.40 18.74
C ASN A 179 -8.14 16.93 18.82
N ASP A 180 -9.25 17.66 18.85
CA ASP A 180 -9.23 19.12 18.95
C ASP A 180 -8.65 19.59 20.29
N LEU A 181 -8.99 18.89 21.38
CA LEU A 181 -8.41 19.13 22.71
C LEU A 181 -6.91 18.84 22.75
N TYR A 182 -6.47 17.75 22.13
CA TYR A 182 -5.06 17.38 22.06
C TYR A 182 -4.20 18.50 21.46
N TYR A 183 -4.58 19.01 20.28
CA TYR A 183 -3.80 20.04 19.60
C TYR A 183 -3.77 21.36 20.38
N GLN A 184 -4.88 21.76 21.01
CA GLN A 184 -4.89 22.96 21.82
C GLN A 184 -4.02 22.83 23.08
N LEU A 185 -4.04 21.68 23.76
CA LEU A 185 -3.16 21.44 24.89
C LEU A 185 -1.69 21.36 24.49
N LYS A 186 -1.38 20.79 23.31
CA LYS A 186 -0.03 20.76 22.76
C LYS A 186 0.51 22.15 22.40
N GLN A 187 -0.33 23.02 21.82
CA GLN A 187 0.03 24.43 21.57
C GLN A 187 0.38 25.18 22.86
N GLU A 188 -0.20 24.77 23.98
CA GLU A 188 0.05 25.34 25.30
C GLU A 188 1.22 24.69 26.05
N GLY A 189 1.96 23.78 25.38
CA GLY A 189 3.19 23.18 25.87
C GLY A 189 3.02 21.93 26.74
N PHE A 190 1.81 21.36 26.85
CA PHE A 190 1.59 20.16 27.67
C PHE A 190 2.04 18.87 26.97
N LYS A 191 2.60 17.93 27.72
CA LYS A 191 2.77 16.54 27.26
C LYS A 191 1.48 15.77 27.49
N VAL A 192 0.74 15.55 26.41
CA VAL A 192 -0.61 14.95 26.45
C VAL A 192 -0.56 13.50 25.97
N PHE A 193 -1.14 12.58 26.75
CA PHE A 193 -1.46 11.24 26.31
C PHE A 193 -2.78 11.26 25.55
N PHE A 194 -2.71 10.89 24.27
CA PHE A 194 -3.88 10.77 23.39
C PHE A 194 -3.73 9.46 22.62
N ALA A 195 -4.55 8.47 22.98
CA ALA A 195 -4.40 7.08 22.55
C ALA A 195 -4.14 6.94 21.04
N ARG A 196 -4.88 7.70 20.21
CA ARG A 196 -4.73 7.68 18.74
C ARG A 196 -3.34 8.06 18.22
N ILE A 197 -2.66 9.01 18.88
CA ILE A 197 -1.34 9.49 18.45
C ILE A 197 -0.24 8.79 19.24
N THR A 198 -0.40 8.66 20.56
CA THR A 198 0.63 8.05 21.41
C THR A 198 0.83 6.56 21.15
N LEU A 199 -0.20 5.86 20.64
CA LEU A 199 -0.16 4.42 20.38
C LEU A 199 -0.15 4.06 18.88
N GLU A 200 -0.06 5.04 17.97
CA GLU A 200 -0.24 4.85 16.52
C GLU A 200 0.76 3.85 15.92
N ASP A 201 1.99 3.85 16.42
CA ASP A 201 3.10 3.00 15.97
C ASP A 201 3.28 1.73 16.82
N LYS A 202 2.36 1.47 17.76
CA LYS A 202 2.47 0.35 18.70
C LYS A 202 1.54 -0.80 18.29
N LEU A 203 1.96 -2.03 18.59
CA LEU A 203 1.07 -3.19 18.48
C LEU A 203 0.08 -3.17 19.65
N GLY A 204 -1.16 -3.65 19.44
CA GLY A 204 -2.20 -3.64 20.47
C GLY A 204 -1.81 -4.33 21.78
N THR A 205 -0.99 -5.37 21.72
CA THR A 205 -0.42 -6.07 22.89
C THR A 205 0.64 -5.27 23.66
N ALA A 206 1.12 -4.16 23.07
CA ALA A 206 2.14 -3.27 23.63
C ALA A 206 1.59 -1.89 24.03
N TYR A 207 0.26 -1.73 24.12
CA TYR A 207 -0.36 -0.46 24.53
C TYR A 207 -0.24 -0.19 26.04
N GLU A 208 -0.42 -1.22 26.87
CA GLU A 208 -0.48 -1.07 28.33
C GLU A 208 0.74 -0.36 28.95
N PRO A 209 2.01 -0.57 28.53
CA PRO A 209 3.15 0.18 29.06
C PRO A 209 2.98 1.70 28.99
N TYR A 210 2.47 2.22 27.88
CA TYR A 210 2.31 3.65 27.65
C TYR A 210 1.08 4.19 28.37
N ILE A 211 -0.02 3.42 28.38
CA ILE A 211 -1.23 3.75 29.16
C ILE A 211 -0.90 3.81 30.64
N PHE A 212 -0.17 2.82 31.15
CA PHE A 212 0.28 2.77 32.53
C PHE A 212 1.19 3.95 32.88
N ALA A 213 2.16 4.28 32.02
CA ALA A 213 3.01 5.46 32.19
C ALA A 213 2.17 6.74 32.29
N ALA A 214 1.19 6.91 31.39
CA ALA A 214 0.33 8.08 31.34
C ALA A 214 -0.62 8.18 32.53
N LEU A 215 -1.28 7.10 32.95
CA LEU A 215 -2.17 7.11 34.12
C LEU A 215 -1.42 7.51 35.40
N ASN A 216 -0.18 7.03 35.57
CA ASN A 216 0.61 7.30 36.75
C ASN A 216 1.28 8.68 36.74
N SER A 217 1.69 9.20 35.58
CA SER A 217 2.34 10.52 35.47
C SER A 217 1.34 11.68 35.36
N ALA A 218 0.27 11.54 34.57
CA ALA A 218 -0.68 12.62 34.30
C ALA A 218 -1.28 13.21 35.59
N LYS A 219 -1.30 14.55 35.67
CA LYS A 219 -1.94 15.29 36.77
C LYS A 219 -3.43 15.46 36.53
N VAL A 220 -3.84 15.57 35.26
CA VAL A 220 -5.24 15.75 34.88
C VAL A 220 -5.67 14.66 33.91
N MET A 221 -6.81 14.03 34.16
CA MET A 221 -7.52 13.22 33.17
C MET A 221 -8.78 13.96 32.71
N VAL A 222 -8.96 14.10 31.40
CA VAL A 222 -10.20 14.60 30.81
C VAL A 222 -10.94 13.42 30.19
N VAL A 223 -12.15 13.14 30.67
CA VAL A 223 -12.99 12.06 30.14
C VAL A 223 -14.07 12.67 29.26
N LEU A 224 -14.00 12.44 27.96
CA LEU A 224 -14.89 13.01 26.95
C LEU A 224 -15.95 12.00 26.53
N GLY A 225 -17.20 12.44 26.45
CA GLY A 225 -18.27 11.62 25.88
C GLY A 225 -19.47 12.43 25.39
N THR A 226 -20.01 12.05 24.25
CA THR A 226 -21.28 12.61 23.74
C THR A 226 -22.47 11.68 23.95
N LYS A 227 -22.27 10.54 24.62
CA LYS A 227 -23.31 9.54 24.90
C LYS A 227 -23.04 8.78 26.21
N PRO A 228 -24.07 8.36 26.96
CA PRO A 228 -23.90 7.56 28.19
C PRO A 228 -23.15 6.24 27.96
N GLU A 229 -23.36 5.59 26.81
CA GLU A 229 -22.73 4.30 26.52
C GLU A 229 -21.22 4.44 26.29
N HIS A 230 -20.74 5.61 25.88
CA HIS A 230 -19.31 5.83 25.62
C HIS A 230 -18.51 5.88 26.91
N PHE A 231 -19.04 6.51 27.97
CA PHE A 231 -18.43 6.49 29.31
C PHE A 231 -18.38 5.09 29.92
N ASN A 232 -19.36 4.25 29.56
CA ASN A 232 -19.48 2.87 30.04
C ASN A 232 -18.82 1.83 29.10
N ALA A 233 -18.20 2.27 28.01
CA ALA A 233 -17.47 1.37 27.13
C ALA A 233 -16.31 0.71 27.90
N VAL A 234 -16.11 -0.59 27.70
CA VAL A 234 -15.20 -1.43 28.51
C VAL A 234 -13.82 -0.79 28.70
N TRP A 235 -13.21 -0.31 27.62
CA TRP A 235 -11.91 0.34 27.65
C TRP A 235 -11.93 1.68 28.40
N VAL A 236 -12.88 2.56 28.07
CA VAL A 236 -13.02 3.91 28.67
C VAL A 236 -13.24 3.79 30.17
N LYS A 237 -14.15 2.89 30.58
CA LYS A 237 -14.41 2.56 31.97
C LYS A 237 -13.17 2.03 32.68
N ASN A 238 -12.38 1.18 32.04
CA ASN A 238 -11.14 0.67 32.62
C ASN A 238 -10.15 1.81 32.93
N GLU A 239 -9.97 2.77 32.01
CA GLU A 239 -9.05 3.90 32.20
C GLU A 239 -9.49 4.84 33.33
N TRP A 240 -10.73 5.34 33.27
CA TRP A 240 -11.17 6.34 34.26
C TRP A 240 -11.34 5.76 35.66
N SER A 241 -11.76 4.49 35.80
CA SER A 241 -11.90 3.84 37.10
C SER A 241 -10.55 3.62 37.78
N ARG A 242 -9.53 3.21 37.02
CA ARG A 242 -8.14 3.14 37.49
C ARG A 242 -7.63 4.51 37.93
N TYR A 243 -7.93 5.55 37.15
CA TYR A 243 -7.50 6.90 37.49
C TYR A 243 -8.21 7.44 38.75
N LEU A 244 -9.50 7.16 38.94
CA LEU A 244 -10.21 7.48 40.19
C LEU A 244 -9.58 6.81 41.41
N ALA A 245 -9.15 5.55 41.30
CA ALA A 245 -8.44 4.87 42.37
C ALA A 245 -7.09 5.54 42.68
N LEU A 246 -6.37 6.04 41.66
CA LEU A 246 -5.15 6.83 41.84
C LEU A 246 -5.42 8.18 42.49
N ILE A 247 -6.53 8.85 42.16
CA ILE A 247 -6.94 10.12 42.81
C ILE A 247 -7.10 9.92 44.32
N LYS A 248 -7.83 8.88 44.73
CA LYS A 248 -8.03 8.53 46.15
C LYS A 248 -6.70 8.30 46.90
N LYS A 249 -5.69 7.71 46.24
CA LYS A 249 -4.36 7.46 46.81
C LYS A 249 -3.42 8.69 46.76
N SER A 250 -3.68 9.64 45.86
CA SER A 250 -2.78 10.78 45.59
C SER A 250 -2.91 11.98 46.54
N GLY A 251 -3.91 11.99 47.43
CA GLY A 251 -4.14 13.10 48.37
C GLY A 251 -4.52 14.43 47.70
N GLY A 252 -5.17 14.40 46.52
CA GLY A 252 -5.64 15.60 45.81
C GLY A 252 -4.68 16.17 44.75
N LYS A 253 -3.58 15.48 44.44
CA LYS A 253 -2.62 15.89 43.40
C LYS A 253 -3.06 15.56 41.97
N LYS A 254 -4.01 14.65 41.82
CA LYS A 254 -4.61 14.26 40.53
C LYS A 254 -6.07 14.69 40.46
N VAL A 255 -6.51 15.13 39.29
CA VAL A 255 -7.89 15.58 39.04
C VAL A 255 -8.47 14.88 37.81
N LEU A 256 -9.74 14.46 37.89
CA LEU A 256 -10.53 13.97 36.76
C LEU A 256 -11.60 15.00 36.43
N ILE A 257 -11.68 15.38 35.15
CA ILE A 257 -12.68 16.31 34.62
C ILE A 257 -13.58 15.55 33.64
N PRO A 258 -14.83 15.23 34.04
CA PRO A 258 -15.83 14.72 33.11
C PRO A 258 -16.27 15.85 32.18
N ALA A 259 -16.23 15.63 30.87
CA ALA A 259 -16.66 16.59 29.86
C ALA A 259 -17.69 15.93 28.93
N TYR A 260 -18.91 16.47 28.90
CA TYR A 260 -20.03 15.88 28.18
C TYR A 260 -20.65 16.86 27.19
N ARG A 261 -21.27 16.34 26.12
CA ARG A 261 -22.02 17.12 25.14
C ARG A 261 -23.27 16.37 24.74
N ASP A 262 -24.33 17.11 24.42
CA ASP A 262 -25.56 16.53 23.84
C ASP A 262 -26.22 15.44 24.72
N MET A 263 -26.00 15.48 26.04
CA MET A 263 -26.56 14.53 27.02
C MET A 263 -26.84 15.21 28.36
N ASP A 264 -27.68 14.59 29.19
CA ASP A 264 -27.99 15.10 30.52
C ASP A 264 -26.84 14.75 31.49
N PRO A 265 -26.36 15.69 32.33
CA PRO A 265 -25.37 15.39 33.36
C PRO A 265 -25.79 14.28 34.34
N TYR A 266 -27.09 13.99 34.51
CA TYR A 266 -27.58 12.86 35.30
C TYR A 266 -27.35 11.50 34.63
N ASP A 267 -27.06 11.46 33.33
CA ASP A 267 -26.74 10.22 32.60
C ASP A 267 -25.26 9.82 32.71
N LEU A 268 -24.44 10.65 33.37
CA LEU A 268 -23.05 10.34 33.65
C LEU A 268 -22.94 9.18 34.66
N PRO A 269 -21.82 8.41 34.63
CA PRO A 269 -21.57 7.37 35.64
C PRO A 269 -21.76 7.90 37.07
N GLU A 270 -22.40 7.12 37.93
CA GLU A 270 -22.66 7.49 39.34
C GLU A 270 -21.37 7.84 40.08
N GLU A 271 -20.25 7.19 39.69
CA GLU A 271 -18.91 7.46 40.20
C GLU A 271 -18.44 8.89 39.91
N PHE A 272 -19.04 9.62 38.97
CA PHE A 272 -18.73 11.02 38.67
C PHE A 272 -19.59 12.02 39.42
N SER A 273 -20.60 11.58 40.19
CA SER A 273 -21.54 12.46 40.90
C SER A 273 -20.88 13.49 41.84
N HIS A 274 -19.69 13.16 42.36
CA HIS A 274 -18.91 14.03 43.25
C HIS A 274 -17.91 14.93 42.51
N LEU A 275 -17.84 14.85 41.18
CA LEU A 275 -16.90 15.59 40.34
C LEU A 275 -17.58 16.74 39.62
N GLN A 276 -16.81 17.79 39.32
CA GLN A 276 -17.30 18.93 38.56
C GLN A 276 -17.31 18.60 37.06
N ALA A 277 -18.43 18.05 36.58
CA ALA A 277 -18.65 17.82 35.16
C ALA A 277 -18.76 19.14 34.37
N GLN A 278 -18.21 19.17 33.16
CA GLN A 278 -18.22 20.33 32.27
C GLN A 278 -19.02 20.05 31.01
N ASP A 279 -19.89 20.99 30.66
CA ASP A 279 -20.71 20.94 29.45
C ASP A 279 -19.95 21.55 28.27
N MET A 280 -19.63 20.71 27.29
CA MET A 280 -18.88 21.08 26.08
C MET A 280 -19.70 21.93 25.11
N SER A 281 -21.03 22.01 25.30
CA SER A 281 -21.93 22.80 24.45
C SER A 281 -21.83 24.30 24.74
N LYS A 282 -21.19 24.69 25.85
CA LYS A 282 -21.02 26.09 26.26
C LYS A 282 -19.97 26.80 25.42
N LEU A 283 -20.30 28.01 24.96
CA LEU A 283 -19.39 28.86 24.20
C LEU A 283 -18.19 29.26 25.08
N GLY A 284 -16.97 29.01 24.60
CA GLY A 284 -15.74 29.23 25.37
C GLY A 284 -15.28 28.04 26.23
N PHE A 285 -16.01 26.92 26.24
CA PHE A 285 -15.67 25.71 27.01
C PHE A 285 -14.20 25.29 26.88
N MET A 286 -13.68 25.21 25.64
CA MET A 286 -12.29 24.78 25.41
C MET A 286 -11.28 25.70 26.09
N GLN A 287 -11.50 27.02 26.04
CA GLN A 287 -10.62 28.01 26.68
C GLN A 287 -10.69 27.88 28.21
N ASP A 288 -11.88 27.68 28.76
CA ASP A 288 -12.09 27.48 30.19
C ASP A 288 -11.47 26.18 30.70
N LEU A 289 -11.60 25.09 29.94
CA LEU A 289 -11.01 23.80 30.23
C LEU A 289 -9.48 23.90 30.26
N ILE A 290 -8.88 24.48 29.23
CA ILE A 290 -7.42 24.67 29.15
C ILE A 290 -6.91 25.56 30.28
N ARG A 291 -7.63 26.64 30.61
CA ARG A 291 -7.31 27.51 31.75
C ARG A 291 -7.39 26.73 33.08
N GLY A 292 -8.40 25.87 33.25
CA GLY A 292 -8.54 24.98 34.40
C GLY A 292 -7.36 24.02 34.53
N ILE A 293 -6.99 23.36 33.42
CA ILE A 293 -5.84 22.45 33.34
C ILE A 293 -4.54 23.18 33.68
N LYS A 294 -4.29 24.37 33.11
CA LYS A 294 -3.13 25.22 33.43
C LYS A 294 -3.03 25.56 34.91
N LYS A 295 -4.16 25.86 35.56
CA LYS A 295 -4.19 26.19 36.99
C LYS A 295 -3.81 24.99 37.86
N ILE A 296 -4.23 23.78 37.47
CA ILE A 296 -3.96 22.53 38.21
C ILE A 296 -2.51 22.06 37.95
N ALA A 297 -2.00 22.23 36.73
CA ALA A 297 -0.63 21.84 36.39
C ALA A 297 0.45 22.71 37.05
N LYS A 298 0.19 24.01 37.27
CA LYS A 298 1.13 25.01 37.84
C LYS A 298 1.22 25.07 39.37
N VAL A 299 0.54 24.19 40.11
CA VAL A 299 0.45 24.29 41.59
C VAL A 299 1.79 24.03 42.32
N ASP A 300 2.85 23.58 41.64
CA ASP A 300 4.13 23.20 42.29
C ASP A 300 5.25 24.27 42.27
N GLU A 301 5.01 25.51 41.82
CA GLU A 301 5.99 26.59 42.03
C GLU A 301 5.82 27.26 43.41
N PRO A 302 6.86 27.34 44.26
CA PRO A 302 6.79 28.09 45.51
C PRO A 302 6.58 29.58 45.19
N LYS A 303 5.42 30.13 45.57
CA LYS A 303 5.16 31.57 45.49
C LYS A 303 6.16 32.33 46.37
N ALA A 304 7.17 32.93 45.76
CA ALA A 304 7.97 33.97 46.39
C ALA A 304 7.07 35.19 46.68
N MET A 305 6.90 35.50 47.97
CA MET A 305 6.31 36.74 48.44
C MET A 305 7.13 37.93 47.92
N VAL A 306 6.51 38.80 47.13
CA VAL A 306 7.08 40.12 46.80
C VAL A 306 6.95 41.00 48.05
N LYS A 307 8.09 41.30 48.68
CA LYS A 307 8.24 42.46 49.54
C LYS A 307 8.68 43.64 48.68
N GLU A 308 7.83 44.64 48.58
CA GLU A 308 8.24 45.98 48.15
C GLU A 308 9.33 46.50 49.08
N THR A 309 10.45 46.91 48.51
CA THR A 309 11.32 47.90 49.13
C THR A 309 11.78 48.87 48.06
N VAL A 310 11.27 50.09 48.18
CA VAL A 310 11.69 51.28 47.45
C VAL A 310 13.12 51.61 47.85
N VAL A 311 14.02 51.78 46.88
CA VAL A 311 15.23 52.59 47.04
C VAL A 311 15.38 53.48 45.82
N VAL A 312 15.31 54.79 46.09
CA VAL A 312 15.57 55.89 45.16
C VAL A 312 17.08 56.08 45.04
N GLY A 313 17.57 56.25 43.81
CA GLY A 313 18.96 56.63 43.54
C GLY A 313 19.17 56.98 42.06
N SER A 314 19.23 58.27 41.79
CA SER A 314 19.19 58.98 40.51
C SER A 314 20.47 58.87 39.65
N SER A 315 20.32 58.73 38.33
CA SER A 315 20.93 59.59 37.27
C SER A 315 20.99 58.91 35.87
N ASN A 316 19.85 58.48 35.33
CA ASN A 316 19.62 58.17 33.90
C ASN A 316 18.10 58.19 33.56
N ALA A 317 17.40 59.18 34.12
CA ALA A 317 15.97 59.12 34.45
C ALA A 317 14.97 58.92 33.29
N ASN A 318 15.37 58.98 32.02
CA ASN A 318 14.46 58.79 30.89
C ASN A 318 14.69 57.50 30.07
N VAL A 319 15.83 56.82 30.20
CA VAL A 319 16.12 55.63 29.36
C VAL A 319 15.37 54.39 29.86
N ALA A 320 15.43 54.09 31.15
CA ALA A 320 14.84 52.86 31.70
C ALA A 320 13.31 52.79 31.51
N PRO A 321 12.50 53.84 31.76
CA PRO A 321 11.06 53.79 31.53
C PRO A 321 10.68 53.69 30.05
N LEU A 322 11.47 54.32 29.15
CA LEU A 322 11.25 54.24 27.71
C LEU A 322 11.56 52.84 27.17
N LEU A 323 12.64 52.23 27.67
CA LEU A 323 13.03 50.87 27.32
C LEU A 323 12.01 49.85 27.85
N GLU A 324 11.59 49.98 29.11
CA GLU A 324 10.51 49.16 29.68
C GLU A 324 9.23 49.25 28.84
N ARG A 325 8.85 50.47 28.42
CA ARG A 325 7.70 50.68 27.56
C ARG A 325 7.86 50.05 26.18
N ALA A 326 9.06 50.08 25.60
CA ALA A 326 9.35 49.42 24.33
C ALA A 326 9.15 47.90 24.42
N TYR A 327 9.62 47.26 25.49
CA TYR A 327 9.45 45.81 25.70
C TYR A 327 7.99 45.44 26.01
N LEU A 328 7.24 46.27 26.74
CA LEU A 328 5.78 46.08 26.88
C LEU A 328 5.07 46.12 25.52
N PHE A 329 5.50 46.97 24.59
CA PHE A 329 4.94 46.97 23.24
C PHE A 329 5.31 45.72 22.43
N LEU A 330 6.50 45.15 22.62
CA LEU A 330 6.87 43.85 22.04
C LEU A 330 5.96 42.74 22.58
N GLU A 331 5.68 42.71 23.89
CA GLU A 331 4.78 41.74 24.52
C GLU A 331 3.34 41.84 23.97
N ASP A 332 2.86 43.07 23.76
CA ASP A 332 1.57 43.39 23.15
C ASP A 332 1.50 43.08 21.63
N GLY A 333 2.63 42.80 20.98
CA GLY A 333 2.74 42.63 19.52
C GLY A 333 2.62 43.94 18.72
N LYS A 334 2.88 45.09 19.36
CA LYS A 334 2.87 46.43 18.74
C LYS A 334 4.27 46.79 18.23
N TRP A 335 4.69 46.15 17.15
CA TRP A 335 6.06 46.23 16.62
C TRP A 335 6.52 47.64 16.25
N GLN A 336 5.64 48.42 15.61
CA GLN A 336 5.96 49.79 15.20
C GLN A 336 6.15 50.69 16.42
N ASP A 337 5.29 50.56 17.44
CA ASP A 337 5.40 51.33 18.68
C ASP A 337 6.66 50.93 19.47
N ALA A 338 6.97 49.64 19.54
CA ALA A 338 8.21 49.14 20.15
C ALA A 338 9.45 49.73 19.46
N ASN A 339 9.48 49.72 18.13
CA ASN A 339 10.59 50.30 17.35
C ASN A 339 10.72 51.81 17.60
N ILE A 340 9.61 52.57 17.57
CA ILE A 340 9.61 54.02 17.85
C ILE A 340 10.16 54.32 19.25
N TYR A 341 9.78 53.53 20.25
CA TYR A 341 10.27 53.73 21.62
C TYR A 341 11.74 53.33 21.79
N CYS A 342 12.22 52.33 21.06
CA CYS A 342 13.65 52.03 21.00
C CYS A 342 14.44 53.15 20.34
N GLU A 343 13.93 53.79 19.26
CA GLU A 343 14.59 54.97 18.66
C GLU A 343 14.69 56.13 19.66
N LYS A 344 13.62 56.38 20.44
CA LYS A 344 13.67 57.41 21.50
C LYS A 344 14.72 57.11 22.57
N VAL A 345 14.98 55.83 22.87
CA VAL A 345 16.09 55.43 23.76
C VAL A 345 17.42 55.72 23.08
N LEU A 346 17.57 55.39 21.79
CA LEU A 346 18.80 55.59 21.02
C LEU A 346 19.11 57.08 20.76
N ASP A 347 18.11 57.95 20.69
CA ASP A 347 18.29 59.41 20.64
C ASP A 347 18.95 59.95 21.92
N ILE A 348 18.75 59.27 23.06
CA ILE A 348 19.30 59.65 24.37
C ILE A 348 20.63 58.92 24.64
N ASP A 349 20.68 57.64 24.33
CA ASP A 349 21.85 56.76 24.48
C ASP A 349 22.08 55.96 23.18
N PRO A 350 22.84 56.51 22.22
CA PRO A 350 23.06 55.88 20.91
C PRO A 350 23.78 54.52 20.95
N LYS A 351 24.36 54.15 22.10
CA LYS A 351 25.08 52.89 22.31
C LYS A 351 24.29 51.91 23.18
N ASN A 352 22.99 52.13 23.39
CA ASN A 352 22.18 51.26 24.21
C ASN A 352 21.91 49.90 23.52
N ALA A 353 22.61 48.85 23.94
CA ALA A 353 22.48 47.50 23.35
C ALA A 353 21.05 46.94 23.49
N GLU A 354 20.37 47.24 24.59
CA GLU A 354 19.03 46.74 24.88
C GLU A 354 17.95 47.36 23.99
N ALA A 355 18.15 48.61 23.56
CA ALA A 355 17.31 49.25 22.55
C ALA A 355 17.54 48.65 21.17
N TYR A 356 18.79 48.36 20.78
CA TYR A 356 19.06 47.64 19.53
C TYR A 356 18.49 46.22 19.55
N LEU A 357 18.49 45.53 20.69
CA LEU A 357 17.83 44.24 20.86
C LEU A 357 16.31 44.38 20.72
N GLY A 358 15.70 45.41 21.32
CA GLY A 358 14.27 45.69 21.17
C GLY A 358 13.87 45.94 19.70
N LYS A 359 14.70 46.64 18.93
CA LYS A 359 14.50 46.83 17.48
C LYS A 359 14.65 45.52 16.70
N LEU A 360 15.68 44.73 17.00
CA LEU A 360 15.86 43.40 16.41
C LEU A 360 14.64 42.50 16.66
N MET A 361 14.10 42.52 17.89
CA MET A 361 12.91 41.78 18.26
C MET A 361 11.66 42.29 17.53
N ALA A 362 11.52 43.61 17.34
CA ALA A 362 10.44 44.19 16.55
C ALA A 362 10.52 43.78 15.07
N ASP A 363 11.73 43.79 14.48
CA ASP A 363 11.99 43.39 13.10
C ASP A 363 11.66 41.90 12.87
N LEU A 364 12.02 41.04 13.84
CA LEU A 364 11.75 39.61 13.83
C LEU A 364 10.34 39.25 14.33
N GLN A 365 9.57 40.24 14.79
CA GLN A 365 8.22 40.08 15.35
C GLN A 365 8.13 39.06 16.48
N VAL A 366 9.12 39.06 17.37
CA VAL A 366 9.14 38.22 18.57
C VAL A 366 8.74 39.01 19.81
N ARG A 367 7.94 38.39 20.67
CA ARG A 367 7.36 39.07 21.85
C ARG A 367 8.25 39.01 23.08
N SER A 368 9.20 38.08 23.10
CA SER A 368 10.14 37.91 24.21
C SER A 368 11.52 37.47 23.71
N ARG A 369 12.58 37.74 24.49
CA ARG A 369 13.96 37.40 24.10
C ARG A 369 14.15 35.90 23.85
N LYS A 370 13.49 35.06 24.65
CA LYS A 370 13.56 33.60 24.51
C LYS A 370 13.04 33.12 23.16
N GLN A 371 12.04 33.80 22.59
CA GLN A 371 11.48 33.47 21.27
C GLN A 371 12.43 33.79 20.11
N LEU A 372 13.56 34.49 20.35
CA LEU A 372 14.60 34.61 19.35
C LEU A 372 15.15 33.22 18.96
N ALA A 373 15.25 32.29 19.92
CA ALA A 373 15.64 30.90 19.65
C ALA A 373 14.65 30.17 18.71
N ASP A 374 13.40 30.62 18.64
CA ASP A 374 12.33 29.99 17.86
C ASP A 374 12.27 30.52 16.42
N CYS A 375 13.05 31.56 16.07
CA CYS A 375 13.07 32.13 14.72
C CYS A 375 13.42 31.06 13.68
N ALA A 376 12.73 31.07 12.53
CA ALA A 376 12.89 30.05 11.50
C ALA A 376 14.30 30.06 10.89
N GLU A 377 14.83 31.25 10.60
CA GLU A 377 16.17 31.46 10.03
C GLU A 377 17.08 32.17 11.04
N PRO A 378 18.40 31.94 10.99
CA PRO A 378 19.35 32.72 11.76
C PRO A 378 19.30 34.19 11.31
N PHE A 379 19.49 35.11 12.25
CA PHE A 379 19.36 36.56 12.08
C PHE A 379 20.68 37.30 12.28
N ASP A 380 21.80 36.61 12.13
CA ASP A 380 23.15 37.15 12.23
C ASP A 380 23.52 38.09 11.06
N ASP A 381 22.71 38.09 10.00
CA ASP A 381 22.78 39.03 8.88
C ASP A 381 22.14 40.40 9.17
N ARG A 382 21.39 40.52 10.28
CA ARG A 382 20.63 41.74 10.61
C ARG A 382 21.53 42.84 11.15
N GLU A 383 21.28 44.07 10.71
CA GLU A 383 22.06 45.24 11.17
C GLU A 383 21.98 45.44 12.69
N ASN A 384 20.78 45.28 13.26
CA ASN A 384 20.56 45.43 14.71
C ASN A 384 21.26 44.33 15.51
N TYR A 385 21.41 43.11 14.97
CA TYR A 385 22.21 42.05 15.59
C TYR A 385 23.67 42.47 15.75
N GLY A 386 24.28 43.00 14.69
CA GLY A 386 25.65 43.52 14.73
C GLY A 386 25.85 44.64 15.76
N LYS A 387 24.83 45.50 15.96
CA LYS A 387 24.87 46.57 16.97
C LYS A 387 24.70 46.04 18.40
N VAL A 388 23.89 45.01 18.62
CA VAL A 388 23.78 44.32 19.92
C VAL A 388 25.13 43.71 20.32
N LEU A 389 25.82 43.02 19.40
CA LEU A 389 27.15 42.46 19.69
C LEU A 389 28.21 43.56 19.93
N ARG A 390 28.10 44.70 19.23
CA ARG A 390 29.07 45.79 19.35
C ARG A 390 28.99 46.57 20.67
N PHE A 391 27.79 46.71 21.23
CA PHE A 391 27.53 47.56 22.39
C PHE A 391 27.07 46.80 23.64
N GLY A 392 26.73 45.50 23.50
CA GLY A 392 26.32 44.64 24.61
C GLY A 392 27.46 44.27 25.53
N ASP A 393 27.12 43.79 26.73
CA ASP A 393 28.08 43.15 27.61
C ASP A 393 28.34 41.69 27.20
N ASP A 394 29.40 41.08 27.74
CA ASP A 394 29.79 39.70 27.40
C ASP A 394 28.65 38.69 27.62
N LYS A 395 27.78 38.96 28.60
CA LYS A 395 26.64 38.10 28.93
C LYS A 395 25.59 38.16 27.81
N LEU A 396 25.22 39.36 27.37
CA LEU A 396 24.26 39.56 26.29
C LEU A 396 24.82 39.07 24.96
N GLU A 397 26.11 39.29 24.69
CA GLU A 397 26.77 38.75 23.50
C GLU A 397 26.68 37.22 23.45
N THR A 398 27.02 36.57 24.56
CA THR A 398 26.97 35.10 24.69
C THR A 398 25.55 34.58 24.51
N GLU A 399 24.55 35.24 25.10
CA GLU A 399 23.14 34.87 24.96
C GLU A 399 22.69 34.91 23.49
N ILE A 400 22.94 36.04 22.80
CA ILE A 400 22.48 36.26 21.43
C ILE A 400 23.19 35.35 20.42
N ARG A 401 24.50 35.10 20.62
CA ARG A 401 25.22 34.07 19.84
C ARG A 401 24.70 32.67 20.11
N GLY A 402 24.32 32.38 21.34
CA GLY A 402 23.69 31.11 21.74
C GLY A 402 22.39 30.84 20.98
N TYR A 403 21.55 31.86 20.77
CA TYR A 403 20.33 31.70 19.96
C TYR A 403 20.62 31.35 18.50
N ILE A 404 21.61 31.98 17.86
CA ILE A 404 22.02 31.64 16.49
C ILE A 404 22.55 30.20 16.41
N ALA A 405 23.40 29.80 17.36
CA ALA A 405 23.90 28.43 17.42
C ALA A 405 22.76 27.41 17.57
N HIS A 406 21.81 27.68 18.44
CA HIS A 406 20.63 26.84 18.64
C HIS A 406 19.76 26.72 17.38
N ILE A 407 19.49 27.84 16.68
CA ILE A 407 18.71 27.83 15.43
C ILE A 407 19.43 26.99 14.36
N ASN A 408 20.74 27.18 14.20
CA ASN A 408 21.53 26.44 13.21
C ASN A 408 21.53 24.93 13.51
N GLU A 409 21.73 24.54 14.77
CA GLU A 409 21.68 23.14 15.20
C GLU A 409 20.30 22.54 14.97
N ARG A 410 19.23 23.23 15.38
CA ARG A 410 17.85 22.80 15.19
C ARG A 410 17.51 22.63 13.71
N ASN A 411 17.88 23.60 12.87
CA ASN A 411 17.59 23.58 11.44
C ASN A 411 18.38 22.48 10.72
N GLU A 412 19.64 22.28 11.08
CA GLU A 412 20.45 21.20 10.51
C GLU A 412 19.93 19.82 10.95
N ASN A 413 19.57 19.65 12.23
CA ASN A 413 18.93 18.42 12.70
C ASN A 413 17.61 18.16 11.98
N ALA A 414 16.76 19.17 11.80
CA ALA A 414 15.51 19.04 11.04
C ALA A 414 15.77 18.64 9.57
N ARG A 415 16.81 19.19 8.92
CA ARG A 415 17.22 18.83 7.56
C ARG A 415 17.70 17.38 7.49
N LEU A 416 18.55 16.95 8.43
CA LEU A 416 19.07 15.58 8.51
C LEU A 416 17.95 14.56 8.77
N THR A 417 17.09 14.82 9.76
CA THR A 417 15.91 13.99 10.07
C THR A 417 14.96 13.91 8.88
N GLY A 418 14.75 15.00 8.15
CA GLY A 418 13.93 15.02 6.93
C GLY A 418 14.45 14.06 5.86
N ILE A 419 15.75 14.13 5.54
CA ILE A 419 16.40 13.25 4.56
C ILE A 419 16.37 11.80 5.04
N TYR A 420 16.66 11.57 6.33
CA TYR A 420 16.66 10.23 6.93
C TYR A 420 15.27 9.57 6.80
N ASN A 421 14.21 10.26 7.19
CA ASN A 421 12.84 9.74 7.10
C ASN A 421 12.41 9.45 5.67
N GLU A 422 12.80 10.31 4.71
CA GLU A 422 12.52 10.09 3.29
C GLU A 422 13.28 8.87 2.76
N ALA A 423 14.54 8.69 3.16
CA ALA A 423 15.35 7.53 2.80
C ALA A 423 14.79 6.23 3.38
N VAL A 424 14.35 6.23 4.65
CA VAL A 424 13.69 5.09 5.31
C VAL A 424 12.39 4.72 4.58
N ASN A 425 11.55 5.71 4.26
CA ASN A 425 10.32 5.46 3.51
C ASN A 425 10.60 4.88 2.11
N THR A 426 11.60 5.43 1.42
CA THR A 426 12.05 4.93 0.11
C THR A 426 12.56 3.50 0.21
N MET A 427 13.33 3.16 1.25
CA MET A 427 13.78 1.78 1.53
C MET A 427 12.60 0.85 1.78
N ASN A 428 11.63 1.25 2.61
CA ASN A 428 10.50 0.41 3.02
C ASN A 428 9.53 0.12 1.86
N THR A 429 9.42 1.03 0.91
CA THR A 429 8.57 0.89 -0.28
C THR A 429 9.31 0.29 -1.49
N ALA A 430 10.63 0.13 -1.41
CA ALA A 430 11.45 -0.38 -2.51
C ALA A 430 11.17 -1.86 -2.80
N ASN A 431 10.93 -2.16 -4.07
CA ASN A 431 10.77 -3.53 -4.59
C ASN A 431 11.64 -3.81 -5.83
N THR A 432 12.52 -2.87 -6.20
CA THR A 432 13.43 -3.00 -7.35
C THR A 432 14.86 -2.67 -6.95
N VAL A 433 15.83 -3.19 -7.72
CA VAL A 433 17.26 -2.88 -7.56
C VAL A 433 17.52 -1.37 -7.57
N TRP A 434 16.85 -0.63 -8.47
CA TRP A 434 17.01 0.81 -8.58
C TRP A 434 16.49 1.53 -7.34
N ALA A 435 15.29 1.19 -6.86
CA ALA A 435 14.70 1.82 -5.68
C ALA A 435 15.55 1.63 -4.42
N PHE A 436 16.09 0.43 -4.20
CA PHE A 436 17.01 0.18 -3.09
C PHE A 436 18.32 0.97 -3.23
N LYS A 437 18.87 1.10 -4.45
CA LYS A 437 20.06 1.95 -4.67
C LYS A 437 19.80 3.42 -4.41
N THR A 438 18.63 3.93 -4.82
CA THR A 438 18.21 5.31 -4.52
C THR A 438 18.15 5.55 -3.03
N ALA A 439 17.52 4.64 -2.26
CA ALA A 439 17.49 4.75 -0.80
C ALA A 439 18.90 4.74 -0.19
N ALA A 440 19.79 3.85 -0.66
CA ALA A 440 21.18 3.81 -0.22
C ALA A 440 21.93 5.12 -0.50
N ASP A 441 21.74 5.71 -1.67
CA ASP A 441 22.40 6.95 -2.05
C ASP A 441 21.86 8.14 -1.24
N MET A 442 20.59 8.14 -0.85
CA MET A 442 20.04 9.13 0.08
C MET A 442 20.69 9.03 1.47
N PHE A 443 20.79 7.82 2.03
CA PHE A 443 21.47 7.62 3.32
C PHE A 443 22.94 8.07 3.29
N LYS A 444 23.65 7.82 2.18
CA LYS A 444 25.05 8.29 2.01
C LYS A 444 25.20 9.81 2.01
N THR A 445 24.12 10.58 1.79
CA THR A 445 24.19 12.05 1.87
C THR A 445 24.23 12.58 3.31
N ILE A 446 23.96 11.73 4.31
CA ILE A 446 23.91 12.06 5.74
C ILE A 446 24.78 11.11 6.58
N PRO A 447 26.10 11.02 6.30
CA PRO A 447 26.98 10.06 6.97
C PRO A 447 27.06 10.30 8.48
N GLY A 448 27.07 9.23 9.28
CA GLY A 448 27.13 9.27 10.73
C GLY A 448 25.86 9.76 11.45
N PHE A 449 24.77 10.05 10.71
CA PHE A 449 23.48 10.42 11.31
C PHE A 449 22.66 9.15 11.61
N GLU A 450 22.32 8.95 12.88
CA GLU A 450 21.64 7.74 13.38
C GLU A 450 22.33 6.45 12.90
N ASP A 451 21.61 5.56 12.20
CA ASP A 451 22.12 4.32 11.60
C ASP A 451 22.17 4.39 10.06
N ALA A 452 22.20 5.59 9.47
CA ALA A 452 22.15 5.80 8.02
C ALA A 452 23.21 5.00 7.25
N ASP A 453 24.45 4.93 7.76
CA ASP A 453 25.52 4.17 7.11
C ASP A 453 25.20 2.66 7.05
N SER A 454 24.65 2.11 8.14
CA SER A 454 24.20 0.71 8.21
C SER A 454 23.00 0.46 7.30
N LEU A 455 22.02 1.37 7.27
CA LEU A 455 20.86 1.27 6.39
C LEU A 455 21.23 1.38 4.91
N ALA A 456 22.25 2.18 4.57
CA ALA A 456 22.79 2.26 3.22
C ALA A 456 23.36 0.90 2.76
N GLU A 457 24.14 0.23 3.62
CA GLU A 457 24.66 -1.12 3.35
C GLU A 457 23.52 -2.14 3.21
N GLN A 458 22.55 -2.14 4.13
CA GLN A 458 21.39 -3.01 4.06
C GLN A 458 20.57 -2.81 2.78
N CYS A 459 20.44 -1.57 2.30
CA CYS A 459 19.80 -1.28 1.02
C CYS A 459 20.56 -1.92 -0.15
N LEU A 460 21.90 -1.84 -0.17
CA LEU A 460 22.72 -2.45 -1.21
C LEU A 460 22.61 -3.98 -1.20
N ASP A 461 22.57 -4.60 -0.02
CA ASP A 461 22.35 -6.04 0.12
C ASP A 461 20.97 -6.47 -0.40
N LYS A 462 19.92 -5.73 -0.03
CA LYS A 462 18.56 -5.95 -0.56
C LYS A 462 18.49 -5.77 -2.08
N ALA A 463 19.22 -4.79 -2.63
CA ALA A 463 19.32 -4.58 -4.07
C ALA A 463 19.96 -5.79 -4.77
N GLU A 464 21.00 -6.37 -4.17
CA GLU A 464 21.67 -7.56 -4.71
C GLU A 464 20.78 -8.80 -4.64
N VAL A 465 20.04 -8.99 -3.54
CA VAL A 465 19.02 -10.04 -3.42
C VAL A 465 17.94 -9.90 -4.51
N CYS A 466 17.46 -8.68 -4.74
CA CYS A 466 16.48 -8.39 -5.79
C CYS A 466 17.03 -8.74 -7.18
N ARG A 467 18.28 -8.35 -7.47
CA ARG A 467 18.98 -8.65 -8.72
C ARG A 467 19.07 -10.16 -8.95
N LYS A 468 19.54 -10.91 -7.95
CA LYS A 468 19.68 -12.37 -8.03
C LYS A 468 18.33 -13.06 -8.23
N ASN A 469 17.28 -12.60 -7.55
CA ASN A 469 15.91 -13.12 -7.72
C ASN A 469 15.33 -12.87 -9.12
N ALA A 470 15.56 -11.70 -9.70
CA ALA A 470 15.10 -11.38 -11.06
C ALA A 470 15.79 -12.26 -12.12
N ILE A 471 17.09 -12.50 -11.97
CA ILE A 471 17.85 -13.41 -12.84
C ILE A 471 17.34 -14.83 -12.68
N TYR A 472 17.15 -15.29 -11.44
CA TYR A 472 16.60 -16.62 -11.15
C TYR A 472 15.23 -16.83 -11.81
N ALA A 473 14.31 -15.87 -11.67
CA ALA A 473 12.99 -15.94 -12.30
C ALA A 473 13.10 -16.02 -13.84
N SER A 474 13.98 -15.22 -14.44
CA SER A 474 14.22 -15.23 -15.88
C SER A 474 14.79 -16.58 -16.35
N ALA A 475 15.72 -17.17 -15.60
CA ALA A 475 16.28 -18.48 -15.89
C ALA A 475 15.21 -19.58 -15.85
N ARG A 476 14.30 -19.54 -14.87
CA ARG A 476 13.16 -20.47 -14.79
C ARG A 476 12.21 -20.32 -15.98
N THR A 477 11.96 -19.09 -16.45
CA THR A 477 11.14 -18.86 -17.65
C THR A 477 11.78 -19.48 -18.90
N GLU A 478 13.10 -19.34 -19.07
CA GLU A 478 13.83 -19.99 -20.18
C GLU A 478 13.78 -21.52 -20.08
N GLN A 479 13.86 -22.08 -18.86
CA GLN A 479 13.77 -23.52 -18.61
C GLN A 479 12.40 -24.10 -19.01
N ILE A 480 11.30 -23.36 -18.83
CA ILE A 480 9.92 -23.79 -19.19
C ILE A 480 9.76 -24.05 -20.70
N LYS A 481 10.58 -23.42 -21.55
CA LYS A 481 10.51 -23.58 -23.01
C LYS A 481 10.81 -25.01 -23.48
N ASN A 482 11.38 -25.87 -22.63
CA ASN A 482 11.67 -27.29 -22.91
C ASN A 482 12.39 -27.52 -24.25
N SER A 483 13.30 -26.63 -24.61
CA SER A 483 14.14 -26.72 -25.81
C SER A 483 15.60 -26.62 -25.43
N ILE A 484 16.50 -27.14 -26.28
CA ILE A 484 17.94 -27.04 -26.06
C ILE A 484 18.36 -25.58 -25.86
N SER A 485 17.90 -24.67 -26.73
CA SER A 485 18.21 -23.24 -26.65
C SER A 485 17.71 -22.57 -25.35
N GLY A 486 16.55 -23.00 -24.84
CA GLY A 486 15.98 -22.52 -23.59
C GLY A 486 16.80 -23.01 -22.40
N CYS A 487 17.17 -24.30 -22.38
CA CYS A 487 18.02 -24.87 -21.34
C CYS A 487 19.43 -24.24 -21.33
N GLU A 488 20.05 -24.00 -22.49
CA GLU A 488 21.36 -23.33 -22.58
C GLU A 488 21.30 -21.87 -22.08
N SER A 489 20.20 -21.17 -22.39
CA SER A 489 20.00 -19.80 -21.91
C SER A 489 19.74 -19.76 -20.40
N ALA A 490 18.96 -20.71 -19.88
CA ALA A 490 18.75 -20.87 -18.44
C ALA A 490 20.05 -21.19 -17.69
N ILE A 491 20.91 -22.08 -18.21
CA ILE A 491 22.22 -22.40 -17.62
C ILE A 491 23.07 -21.14 -17.47
N ARG A 492 23.24 -20.36 -18.55
CA ARG A 492 24.02 -19.11 -18.51
C ARG A 492 23.51 -18.12 -17.45
N LEU A 493 22.19 -18.03 -17.28
CA LEU A 493 21.59 -17.17 -16.27
C LEU A 493 21.84 -17.71 -14.85
N PHE A 494 21.66 -19.00 -14.62
CA PHE A 494 21.93 -19.62 -13.31
C PHE A 494 23.41 -19.55 -12.93
N GLU A 495 24.33 -19.72 -13.87
CA GLU A 495 25.78 -19.61 -13.63
C GLU A 495 26.16 -18.21 -13.12
N SER A 496 25.47 -17.17 -13.61
CA SER A 496 25.68 -15.78 -13.14
C SER A 496 25.23 -15.52 -11.70
N ILE A 497 24.55 -16.48 -11.07
CA ILE A 497 24.04 -16.44 -9.69
C ILE A 497 24.35 -17.75 -8.93
N SER A 498 25.48 -18.38 -9.20
CA SER A 498 25.89 -19.62 -8.50
C SER A 498 25.82 -19.49 -6.97
N GLY A 499 25.39 -20.56 -6.28
CA GLY A 499 25.12 -20.58 -4.84
C GLY A 499 23.85 -19.85 -4.39
N TRP A 500 23.07 -19.27 -5.31
CA TRP A 500 21.79 -18.63 -4.99
C TRP A 500 20.63 -19.61 -5.15
N LYS A 501 19.93 -19.91 -4.05
CA LYS A 501 18.85 -20.92 -4.00
C LYS A 501 19.35 -22.27 -4.55
N ASP A 502 18.58 -22.91 -5.42
CA ASP A 502 18.88 -24.17 -6.10
C ASP A 502 19.45 -23.93 -7.52
N ALA A 503 20.03 -22.76 -7.81
CA ALA A 503 20.54 -22.44 -9.15
C ALA A 503 21.52 -23.50 -9.70
N ASP A 504 22.44 -23.99 -8.86
CA ASP A 504 23.41 -25.02 -9.26
C ASP A 504 22.74 -26.37 -9.55
N GLU A 505 21.69 -26.73 -8.81
CA GLU A 505 20.88 -27.93 -9.08
C GLU A 505 20.08 -27.80 -10.38
N GLN A 506 19.55 -26.60 -10.65
CA GLN A 506 18.81 -26.31 -11.88
C GLN A 506 19.71 -26.32 -13.12
N ILE A 507 20.99 -25.93 -12.99
CA ILE A 507 21.98 -26.10 -14.07
C ILE A 507 22.08 -27.58 -14.45
N TYR A 508 22.24 -28.47 -13.46
CA TYR A 508 22.32 -29.91 -13.70
C TYR A 508 21.02 -30.47 -14.31
N ALA A 509 19.86 -30.00 -13.85
CA ALA A 509 18.57 -30.37 -14.42
C ALA A 509 18.45 -29.96 -15.90
N CYS A 510 18.90 -28.75 -16.26
CA CYS A 510 18.94 -28.30 -17.65
C CYS A 510 19.91 -29.13 -18.51
N GLN A 511 21.10 -29.45 -18.01
CA GLN A 511 22.08 -30.28 -18.72
C GLN A 511 21.50 -31.67 -19.03
N ARG A 512 20.92 -32.33 -18.02
CA ARG A 512 20.22 -33.61 -18.20
C ARG A 512 19.09 -33.52 -19.21
N LYS A 513 18.32 -32.43 -19.21
CA LYS A 513 17.22 -32.24 -20.15
C LYS A 513 17.72 -32.11 -21.59
N ILE A 514 18.83 -31.41 -21.80
CA ILE A 514 19.49 -31.32 -23.11
C ILE A 514 19.90 -32.72 -23.58
N GLU A 515 20.51 -33.53 -22.71
CA GLU A 515 20.88 -34.91 -23.04
C GLU A 515 19.65 -35.78 -23.39
N GLU A 516 18.57 -35.68 -22.63
CA GLU A 516 17.31 -36.38 -22.91
C GLU A 516 16.72 -35.99 -24.27
N ILE A 517 16.70 -34.70 -24.60
CA ILE A 517 16.18 -34.21 -25.89
C ILE A 517 17.04 -34.74 -27.03
N LYS A 518 18.38 -34.64 -26.93
CA LYS A 518 19.31 -35.14 -27.95
C LYS A 518 19.19 -36.66 -28.13
N ALA A 519 19.06 -37.42 -27.04
CA ALA A 519 18.88 -38.86 -27.10
C ALA A 519 17.55 -39.24 -27.77
N LYS A 520 16.48 -38.48 -27.52
CA LYS A 520 15.18 -38.70 -28.18
C LYS A 520 15.26 -38.39 -29.67
N GLU A 521 15.86 -37.27 -30.07
CA GLU A 521 16.04 -36.90 -31.48
C GLU A 521 16.86 -37.95 -32.24
N GLU A 522 17.92 -38.48 -31.61
CA GLU A 522 18.73 -39.56 -32.18
C GLU A 522 17.92 -40.86 -32.34
N ASN A 523 17.15 -41.25 -31.32
CA ASN A 523 16.33 -42.45 -31.37
C ASN A 523 15.20 -42.34 -32.41
N ASP A 524 14.55 -41.17 -32.50
CA ASP A 524 13.54 -40.88 -33.51
C ASP A 524 14.15 -40.94 -34.93
N ARG A 525 15.40 -40.46 -35.11
CA ARG A 525 16.14 -40.61 -36.38
C ARG A 525 16.42 -42.08 -36.72
N LEU A 526 16.91 -42.85 -35.76
CA LEU A 526 17.18 -44.29 -35.95
C LEU A 526 15.89 -45.08 -36.24
N GLU A 527 14.78 -44.73 -35.61
CA GLU A 527 13.49 -45.36 -35.84
C GLU A 527 12.93 -45.02 -37.23
N LEU A 528 13.08 -43.76 -37.68
CA LEU A 528 12.77 -43.35 -39.05
C LEU A 528 13.62 -44.09 -40.08
N GLU A 529 14.92 -44.25 -39.85
CA GLU A 529 15.82 -45.04 -40.70
C GLU A 529 15.42 -46.52 -40.73
N ARG A 530 15.09 -47.10 -39.57
CA ARG A 530 14.59 -48.48 -39.46
C ARG A 530 13.28 -48.67 -40.22
N GLN A 531 12.33 -47.75 -40.08
CA GLN A 531 11.06 -47.79 -40.81
C GLN A 531 11.29 -47.65 -42.32
N ALA A 532 12.16 -46.74 -42.75
CA ALA A 532 12.54 -46.59 -44.15
C ALA A 532 13.17 -47.87 -44.71
N GLU A 533 14.05 -48.52 -43.95
CA GLU A 533 14.69 -49.78 -44.31
C GLU A 533 13.70 -50.94 -44.36
N GLN A 534 12.81 -51.06 -43.36
CA GLN A 534 11.74 -52.05 -43.38
C GLN A 534 10.79 -51.83 -44.55
N ASN A 535 10.44 -50.58 -44.86
CA ASN A 535 9.64 -50.22 -46.02
C ASN A 535 10.35 -50.58 -47.33
N ARG A 536 11.68 -50.39 -47.42
CA ARG A 536 12.50 -50.82 -48.56
C ARG A 536 12.50 -52.33 -48.74
N ILE A 537 12.75 -53.09 -47.67
CA ILE A 537 12.72 -54.57 -47.68
C ILE A 537 11.31 -55.08 -48.00
N ALA A 538 10.27 -54.46 -47.44
CA ALA A 538 8.88 -54.79 -47.72
C ALA A 538 8.52 -54.47 -49.17
N ALA A 539 9.00 -53.35 -49.73
CA ALA A 539 8.83 -52.99 -51.14
C ALA A 539 9.56 -53.96 -52.06
N GLU A 540 10.78 -54.41 -51.73
CA GLU A 540 11.49 -55.45 -52.50
C GLU A 540 10.80 -56.82 -52.42
N LYS A 541 10.35 -57.23 -51.23
CA LYS A 541 9.57 -58.47 -51.04
C LYS A 541 8.23 -58.38 -51.76
N ALA A 542 7.57 -57.23 -51.74
CA ALA A 542 6.34 -56.96 -52.48
C ALA A 542 6.60 -56.91 -53.99
N ALA A 543 7.73 -56.41 -54.47
CA ALA A 543 8.13 -56.47 -55.88
C ALA A 543 8.42 -57.91 -56.33
N LYS A 544 9.08 -58.73 -55.50
CA LYS A 544 9.29 -60.17 -55.73
C LYS A 544 7.97 -60.97 -55.67
N LYS A 545 7.06 -60.64 -54.74
CA LYS A 545 5.69 -61.18 -54.69
C LYS A 545 4.86 -60.72 -55.89
N ARG A 546 4.95 -59.46 -56.33
CA ARG A 546 4.30 -58.95 -57.54
C ARG A 546 4.81 -59.69 -58.78
N LYS A 547 6.12 -59.97 -58.91
CA LYS A 547 6.66 -60.86 -59.97
C LYS A 547 6.10 -62.29 -59.93
N LYS A 548 5.72 -62.82 -58.75
CA LYS A 548 5.05 -64.13 -58.59
C LYS A 548 3.52 -64.10 -58.76
N ILE A 549 2.87 -62.98 -58.44
CA ILE A 549 1.40 -62.81 -58.45
C ILE A 549 0.89 -62.34 -59.82
N ILE A 550 1.74 -61.74 -60.67
CA ILE A 550 1.39 -61.35 -62.05
C ILE A 550 1.12 -62.55 -62.99
N ALA A 551 1.35 -63.80 -62.54
CA ALA A 551 1.12 -64.98 -63.37
C ALA A 551 -0.28 -65.64 -63.26
N ILE A 552 -1.16 -65.28 -62.31
CA ILE A 552 -2.37 -66.14 -62.06
C ILE A 552 -3.73 -65.43 -61.89
N THR A 553 -3.85 -64.12 -61.63
CA THR A 553 -5.21 -63.57 -61.36
C THR A 553 -5.39 -62.12 -61.83
N THR A 554 -5.92 -61.95 -63.04
CA THR A 554 -6.27 -60.64 -63.63
C THR A 554 -7.52 -60.85 -64.48
N PRO A 555 -8.74 -60.46 -64.02
CA PRO A 555 -9.21 -59.12 -64.39
C PRO A 555 -10.24 -58.41 -63.45
N ILE A 556 -10.51 -58.83 -62.21
CA ILE A 556 -11.58 -58.18 -61.39
C ILE A 556 -11.06 -57.23 -60.28
N VAL A 557 -9.86 -57.46 -59.74
CA VAL A 557 -9.35 -56.71 -58.56
C VAL A 557 -8.69 -55.36 -58.91
N VAL A 558 -8.18 -55.20 -60.14
CA VAL A 558 -7.49 -53.97 -60.57
C VAL A 558 -8.46 -52.80 -60.77
N ALA A 559 -9.67 -53.05 -61.26
CA ALA A 559 -10.71 -52.04 -61.41
C ALA A 559 -11.23 -51.55 -60.04
N PHE A 560 -11.37 -52.45 -59.05
CA PHE A 560 -11.84 -52.08 -57.71
C PHE A 560 -10.83 -51.26 -56.92
N ILE A 561 -9.52 -51.56 -57.00
CA ILE A 561 -8.48 -50.79 -56.30
C ILE A 561 -8.25 -49.44 -56.98
N ALA A 562 -8.27 -49.38 -58.31
CA ALA A 562 -8.20 -48.11 -59.04
C ALA A 562 -9.44 -47.25 -58.78
N PHE A 563 -10.63 -47.85 -58.75
CA PHE A 563 -11.87 -47.16 -58.39
C PHE A 563 -11.85 -46.66 -56.93
N LEU A 564 -11.43 -47.48 -55.96
CA LEU A 564 -11.31 -47.05 -54.55
C LEU A 564 -10.30 -45.92 -54.36
N PHE A 565 -9.19 -45.94 -55.10
CA PHE A 565 -8.21 -44.86 -55.08
C PHE A 565 -8.78 -43.57 -55.67
N VAL A 566 -9.43 -43.64 -56.84
CA VAL A 566 -10.09 -42.47 -57.47
C VAL A 566 -11.26 -41.95 -56.62
N LEU A 567 -12.01 -42.87 -56.00
CA LEU A 567 -13.14 -42.56 -55.12
C LEU A 567 -12.69 -41.78 -53.88
N THR A 568 -11.59 -42.21 -53.23
CA THR A 568 -11.10 -41.59 -51.99
C THR A 568 -10.25 -40.34 -52.22
N THR A 569 -9.51 -40.26 -53.32
CA THR A 569 -8.59 -39.12 -53.59
C THR A 569 -9.19 -38.02 -54.45
N VAL A 570 -10.22 -38.30 -55.25
CA VAL A 570 -10.80 -37.32 -56.19
C VAL A 570 -12.31 -37.19 -56.01
N ILE A 571 -13.08 -38.27 -56.05
CA ILE A 571 -14.57 -38.18 -56.08
C ILE A 571 -15.13 -37.67 -54.74
N ILE A 572 -14.73 -38.26 -53.61
CA ILE A 572 -15.21 -37.85 -52.28
C ILE A 572 -14.74 -36.42 -51.95
N PRO A 573 -13.45 -36.04 -52.11
CA PRO A 573 -13.01 -34.67 -51.92
C PRO A 573 -13.67 -33.68 -52.87
N SER A 574 -13.87 -34.02 -54.15
CA SER A 574 -14.54 -33.14 -55.12
C SER A 574 -16.01 -32.95 -54.80
N SER A 575 -16.72 -33.97 -54.31
CA SER A 575 -18.11 -33.85 -53.86
C SER A 575 -18.20 -32.91 -52.66
N LYS A 576 -17.37 -33.12 -51.63
CA LYS A 576 -17.28 -32.24 -50.46
C LYS A 576 -16.92 -30.80 -50.82
N TYR A 577 -16.00 -30.61 -51.77
CA TYR A 577 -15.63 -29.28 -52.30
C TYR A 577 -16.81 -28.62 -53.01
N ASN A 578 -17.58 -29.36 -53.82
CA ASN A 578 -18.76 -28.82 -54.48
C ASN A 578 -19.85 -28.42 -53.46
N SER A 579 -20.09 -29.22 -52.43
CA SER A 579 -20.99 -28.85 -51.32
C SER A 579 -20.51 -27.59 -50.57
N ALA A 580 -19.20 -27.45 -50.35
CA ALA A 580 -18.63 -26.22 -49.78
C ALA A 580 -18.85 -24.99 -50.69
N MET A 581 -18.72 -25.17 -52.01
CA MET A 581 -19.03 -24.13 -53.00
C MET A 581 -20.53 -23.79 -53.07
N GLU A 582 -21.42 -24.76 -52.88
CA GLU A 582 -22.86 -24.49 -52.77
C GLU A 582 -23.18 -23.62 -51.57
N LEU A 583 -22.56 -23.91 -50.41
CA LEU A 583 -22.68 -23.07 -49.21
C LEU A 583 -22.12 -21.66 -49.44
N TYR A 584 -20.97 -21.54 -50.11
CA TYR A 584 -20.37 -20.26 -50.48
C TYR A 584 -21.29 -19.45 -51.41
N ASN A 585 -21.82 -20.06 -52.47
CA ASN A 585 -22.73 -19.42 -53.42
C ASN A 585 -24.07 -19.04 -52.76
N ALA A 586 -24.51 -19.79 -51.75
CA ALA A 586 -25.66 -19.47 -50.92
C ALA A 586 -25.37 -18.40 -49.85
N GLN A 587 -24.18 -17.79 -49.86
CA GLN A 587 -23.71 -16.77 -48.91
C GLN A 587 -23.65 -17.25 -47.44
N LYS A 588 -23.61 -18.57 -47.23
CA LYS A 588 -23.42 -19.20 -45.91
C LYS A 588 -21.94 -19.34 -45.60
N TYR A 589 -21.25 -18.22 -45.52
CA TYR A 589 -19.78 -18.18 -45.46
C TYR A 589 -19.19 -18.88 -44.23
N GLU A 590 -19.91 -18.93 -43.10
CA GLU A 590 -19.45 -19.65 -41.90
C GLU A 590 -19.42 -21.17 -42.12
N ASP A 591 -20.48 -21.72 -42.72
CA ASP A 591 -20.59 -23.15 -43.00
C ASP A 591 -19.65 -23.53 -44.15
N ALA A 592 -19.52 -22.66 -45.15
CA ALA A 592 -18.56 -22.82 -46.24
C ALA A 592 -17.11 -22.84 -45.73
N TYR A 593 -16.75 -21.93 -44.81
CA TYR A 593 -15.43 -21.89 -44.18
C TYR A 593 -15.10 -23.22 -43.49
N LYS A 594 -15.98 -23.74 -42.64
CA LYS A 594 -15.78 -25.03 -41.94
C LYS A 594 -15.62 -26.20 -42.91
N ALA A 595 -16.37 -26.18 -44.01
CA ALA A 595 -16.25 -27.20 -45.04
C ALA A 595 -14.89 -27.11 -45.76
N PHE A 596 -14.48 -25.91 -46.19
CA PHE A 596 -13.22 -25.68 -46.89
C PHE A 596 -11.97 -25.91 -46.01
N SER A 597 -12.01 -25.56 -44.73
CA SER A 597 -10.87 -25.67 -43.81
C SER A 597 -10.44 -27.11 -43.52
N THR A 598 -11.30 -28.09 -43.78
CA THR A 598 -11.05 -29.53 -43.52
C THR A 598 -10.75 -30.35 -44.78
N LEU A 599 -10.82 -29.72 -45.96
CA LEU A 599 -10.81 -30.41 -47.25
C LEU A 599 -9.42 -30.73 -47.81
N GLY A 600 -8.43 -29.86 -47.57
CA GLY A 600 -7.05 -30.01 -48.08
C GLY A 600 -6.97 -30.30 -49.60
N TYR A 601 -7.90 -29.76 -50.39
CA TYR A 601 -8.13 -30.16 -51.78
C TYR A 601 -8.36 -28.92 -52.67
N LYS A 602 -7.67 -28.85 -53.82
CA LYS A 602 -7.65 -27.66 -54.71
C LYS A 602 -7.25 -26.39 -53.94
N ASP A 603 -7.91 -25.28 -54.21
CA ASP A 603 -7.80 -23.95 -53.58
C ASP A 603 -8.63 -23.84 -52.30
N SER A 604 -8.99 -24.95 -51.63
CA SER A 604 -9.85 -24.91 -50.44
C SER A 604 -9.31 -24.02 -49.33
N ALA A 605 -7.98 -23.93 -49.16
CA ALA A 605 -7.38 -23.02 -48.19
C ALA A 605 -7.62 -21.54 -48.54
N GLU A 606 -7.44 -21.16 -49.81
CA GLU A 606 -7.72 -19.80 -50.30
C GLU A 606 -9.22 -19.47 -50.22
N LYS A 607 -10.09 -20.44 -50.54
CA LYS A 607 -11.54 -20.31 -50.40
C LYS A 607 -11.99 -20.15 -48.96
N ALA A 608 -11.32 -20.80 -48.01
CA ALA A 608 -11.58 -20.60 -46.58
C ALA A 608 -11.24 -19.16 -46.15
N GLU A 609 -10.09 -18.62 -46.57
CA GLU A 609 -9.73 -17.21 -46.33
C GLU A 609 -10.75 -16.25 -46.97
N GLU A 610 -11.16 -16.53 -48.20
CA GLU A 610 -12.19 -15.76 -48.91
C GLU A 610 -13.54 -15.76 -48.15
N CYS A 611 -13.95 -16.90 -47.58
CA CYS A 611 -15.17 -16.98 -46.77
C CYS A 611 -15.12 -16.05 -45.55
N LEU A 612 -14.01 -16.04 -44.82
CA LEU A 612 -13.83 -15.16 -43.65
C LEU A 612 -13.89 -13.68 -44.03
N PHE A 613 -13.27 -13.33 -45.15
CA PHE A 613 -13.36 -11.99 -45.71
C PHE A 613 -14.80 -11.63 -46.11
N MET A 614 -15.49 -12.49 -46.87
CA MET A 614 -16.85 -12.23 -47.35
C MET A 614 -17.86 -12.08 -46.19
N LYS A 615 -17.69 -12.86 -45.11
CA LYS A 615 -18.46 -12.71 -43.87
C LYS A 615 -18.37 -11.30 -43.28
N GLN A 616 -17.17 -10.69 -43.30
CA GLN A 616 -16.96 -9.31 -42.84
C GLN A 616 -17.44 -8.29 -43.89
N LYS A 617 -17.14 -8.51 -45.17
CA LYS A 617 -17.49 -7.61 -46.28
C LYS A 617 -18.98 -7.33 -46.38
N VAL A 618 -19.84 -8.34 -46.22
CA VAL A 618 -21.32 -8.15 -46.24
C VAL A 618 -21.79 -7.14 -45.19
N ARG A 619 -21.06 -7.02 -44.07
CA ARG A 619 -21.35 -6.08 -42.98
C ARG A 619 -20.75 -4.68 -43.19
N LEU A 620 -20.04 -4.46 -44.29
CA LEU A 620 -19.50 -3.14 -44.67
C LEU A 620 -20.47 -2.35 -45.57
N THR A 621 -21.76 -2.64 -45.49
CA THR A 621 -22.82 -1.90 -46.19
C THR A 621 -23.33 -0.76 -45.32
N ASN A 622 -23.60 0.41 -45.90
CA ASN A 622 -24.11 1.61 -45.20
C ASN A 622 -23.24 2.08 -44.01
N VAL A 623 -21.92 2.04 -44.18
CA VAL A 623 -20.96 2.50 -43.16
C VAL A 623 -21.12 4.00 -42.91
N SER A 624 -21.27 4.39 -41.65
CA SER A 624 -21.42 5.79 -41.21
C SER A 624 -20.50 6.09 -40.03
N VAL A 625 -20.17 7.38 -39.85
CA VAL A 625 -19.30 7.85 -38.76
C VAL A 625 -19.85 7.43 -37.39
N GLY A 626 -18.98 6.88 -36.55
CA GLY A 626 -19.31 6.39 -35.21
C GLY A 626 -19.70 4.92 -35.14
N LEU A 627 -20.00 4.27 -36.27
CA LEU A 627 -20.31 2.84 -36.32
C LEU A 627 -19.06 1.99 -36.04
N THR A 628 -19.25 0.83 -35.41
CA THR A 628 -18.19 -0.18 -35.20
C THR A 628 -18.33 -1.30 -36.24
N ILE A 629 -17.30 -1.50 -37.04
CA ILE A 629 -17.19 -2.57 -38.05
C ILE A 629 -16.15 -3.62 -37.63
N LYS A 630 -16.16 -4.78 -38.29
CA LYS A 630 -15.13 -5.80 -38.16
C LYS A 630 -14.35 -5.94 -39.46
N PHE A 631 -13.02 -5.91 -39.37
CA PHE A 631 -12.16 -5.96 -40.55
C PHE A 631 -10.77 -6.48 -40.19
N GLY A 632 -10.36 -7.61 -40.76
CA GLY A 632 -9.08 -8.25 -40.45
C GLY A 632 -9.09 -9.06 -39.16
N PHE A 633 -7.97 -9.73 -38.89
CA PHE A 633 -7.80 -10.67 -37.78
C PHE A 633 -6.43 -10.50 -37.12
N TYR A 634 -6.37 -10.30 -35.82
CA TYR A 634 -5.11 -10.18 -35.08
C TYR A 634 -5.25 -10.84 -33.71
N GLU A 635 -4.14 -11.36 -33.19
CA GLU A 635 -4.07 -11.95 -31.86
C GLU A 635 -4.28 -10.87 -30.79
N GLN A 636 -5.29 -11.06 -29.94
CA GLN A 636 -5.72 -10.06 -28.96
C GLN A 636 -5.84 -10.63 -27.54
N ASP A 637 -5.98 -11.95 -27.37
CA ASP A 637 -6.11 -12.59 -26.06
C ASP A 637 -4.84 -13.31 -25.57
N ASN A 638 -3.81 -13.43 -26.43
CA ASN A 638 -2.53 -14.10 -26.18
C ASN A 638 -2.65 -15.63 -26.04
N ILE A 639 -3.71 -16.23 -26.61
CA ILE A 639 -3.97 -17.66 -26.64
C ILE A 639 -3.79 -18.16 -28.08
N THR A 640 -2.55 -18.23 -28.58
CA THR A 640 -2.28 -18.58 -29.99
C THR A 640 -2.84 -19.92 -30.49
N SER A 641 -3.33 -20.79 -29.61
CA SER A 641 -3.98 -22.05 -29.95
C SER A 641 -5.44 -21.92 -30.43
N ASN A 642 -6.13 -20.82 -30.14
CA ASN A 642 -7.51 -20.58 -30.61
C ASN A 642 -7.56 -19.85 -31.97
N GLY A 643 -6.43 -19.30 -32.42
CA GLY A 643 -6.31 -18.53 -33.65
C GLY A 643 -6.69 -17.06 -33.48
N LYS A 644 -6.30 -16.23 -34.43
CA LYS A 644 -6.46 -14.76 -34.36
C LYS A 644 -7.93 -14.31 -34.26
N GLU A 645 -8.22 -13.33 -33.42
CA GLU A 645 -9.55 -12.73 -33.27
C GLU A 645 -9.86 -11.69 -34.34
N GLU A 646 -11.16 -11.48 -34.61
CA GLU A 646 -11.63 -10.38 -35.45
C GLU A 646 -11.28 -9.03 -34.83
N ILE A 647 -10.73 -8.11 -35.63
CA ILE A 647 -10.43 -6.75 -35.18
C ILE A 647 -11.68 -5.88 -35.34
N GLU A 648 -12.09 -5.23 -34.25
CA GLU A 648 -13.15 -4.23 -34.25
C GLU A 648 -12.58 -2.82 -34.50
N TRP A 649 -13.26 -2.07 -35.37
CA TRP A 649 -12.84 -0.73 -35.78
C TRP A 649 -13.98 0.26 -35.67
N LYS A 650 -13.69 1.45 -35.16
CA LYS A 650 -14.60 2.58 -35.15
C LYS A 650 -14.39 3.44 -36.40
N VAL A 651 -15.47 3.77 -37.08
CA VAL A 651 -15.46 4.67 -38.24
C VAL A 651 -15.33 6.12 -37.77
N LEU A 652 -14.28 6.81 -38.21
CA LEU A 652 -14.00 8.20 -37.87
C LEU A 652 -14.45 9.18 -38.95
N ASP A 653 -14.36 8.78 -40.22
CA ASP A 653 -14.72 9.62 -41.36
C ASP A 653 -15.19 8.75 -42.53
N VAL A 654 -16.05 9.31 -43.38
CA VAL A 654 -16.50 8.66 -44.63
C VAL A 654 -16.42 9.67 -45.75
N GLU A 655 -15.53 9.41 -46.71
CA GLU A 655 -15.27 10.26 -47.87
C GLU A 655 -15.58 9.48 -49.14
N GLY A 656 -16.75 9.72 -49.72
CA GLY A 656 -17.22 9.01 -50.91
C GLY A 656 -17.29 7.50 -50.66
N ASN A 657 -16.47 6.74 -51.38
CA ASN A 657 -16.39 5.28 -51.23
C ASN A 657 -15.28 4.82 -50.27
N LYS A 658 -14.72 5.71 -49.44
CA LYS A 658 -13.68 5.38 -48.46
C LYS A 658 -14.14 5.67 -47.05
N ALA A 659 -13.69 4.85 -46.10
CA ALA A 659 -13.89 5.10 -44.67
C ALA A 659 -12.55 5.14 -43.94
N LEU A 660 -12.34 6.17 -43.13
CA LEU A 660 -11.25 6.22 -42.16
C LEU A 660 -11.71 5.47 -40.92
N ILE A 661 -10.96 4.45 -40.54
CA ILE A 661 -11.28 3.62 -39.38
C ILE A 661 -10.10 3.59 -38.41
N ILE A 662 -10.40 3.50 -37.12
CA ILE A 662 -9.42 3.32 -36.04
C ILE A 662 -9.77 2.11 -35.21
N SER A 663 -8.80 1.35 -34.74
CA SER A 663 -9.07 0.19 -33.91
C SER A 663 -9.85 0.60 -32.65
N GLN A 664 -10.85 -0.20 -32.30
CA GLN A 664 -11.68 0.00 -31.11
C GLN A 664 -10.83 -0.11 -29.85
N TYR A 665 -9.93 -1.09 -29.83
CA TYR A 665 -8.97 -1.36 -28.77
C TYR A 665 -7.54 -0.99 -29.19
N ALA A 666 -6.67 -0.75 -28.22
CA ALA A 666 -5.24 -0.67 -28.45
C ALA A 666 -4.70 -2.10 -28.56
N LEU A 667 -4.24 -2.47 -29.77
CA LEU A 667 -4.07 -3.88 -30.16
C LEU A 667 -2.77 -4.50 -29.64
N ASP A 668 -1.71 -3.71 -29.49
CA ASP A 668 -0.37 -4.15 -29.12
C ASP A 668 0.37 -3.05 -28.32
N SER A 669 1.47 -3.36 -27.65
CA SER A 669 2.34 -2.39 -26.96
C SER A 669 3.74 -2.39 -27.54
N ARG A 670 4.12 -1.29 -28.19
CA ARG A 670 5.41 -1.17 -28.87
C ARG A 670 6.02 0.21 -28.68
N ARG A 671 7.35 0.25 -28.63
CA ARG A 671 8.13 1.49 -28.67
C ARG A 671 7.79 2.24 -29.95
N TYR A 672 7.71 3.56 -29.85
CA TYR A 672 7.61 4.41 -31.03
C TYR A 672 8.88 4.27 -31.90
N ASN A 673 10.06 4.25 -31.25
CA ASN A 673 11.34 4.02 -31.89
C ASN A 673 12.35 3.37 -30.93
N TYR A 674 13.24 2.50 -31.43
CA TYR A 674 14.27 1.90 -30.56
C TYR A 674 15.41 2.85 -30.18
N ASN A 675 15.70 3.83 -31.03
CA ASN A 675 16.77 4.80 -30.79
C ASN A 675 16.18 6.15 -30.37
N THR A 676 16.98 6.96 -29.67
CA THR A 676 16.69 8.36 -29.38
C THR A 676 16.77 9.19 -30.67
N CYS A 677 15.95 10.24 -30.79
CA CYS A 677 15.78 11.10 -31.98
C CYS A 677 15.13 10.41 -33.19
N THR A 678 13.89 10.79 -33.53
CA THR A 678 13.21 10.31 -34.74
C THR A 678 12.10 11.24 -35.25
N THR A 679 11.52 10.90 -36.39
CA THR A 679 10.28 11.43 -36.95
C THR A 679 9.36 10.26 -37.32
N TRP A 680 8.07 10.51 -37.58
CA TRP A 680 7.16 9.45 -38.04
C TRP A 680 7.70 8.70 -39.27
N GLU A 681 8.24 9.44 -40.23
CA GLU A 681 8.82 8.92 -41.47
C GLU A 681 9.87 7.82 -41.22
N LYS A 682 10.69 7.98 -40.18
CA LYS A 682 11.87 7.16 -39.90
C LYS A 682 11.69 6.20 -38.73
N CYS A 683 10.55 6.23 -38.03
CA CYS A 683 10.40 5.45 -36.81
C CYS A 683 10.18 3.96 -37.10
N THR A 684 10.66 3.12 -36.19
CA THR A 684 10.50 1.65 -36.32
C THR A 684 9.04 1.22 -36.17
N LEU A 685 8.20 1.98 -35.45
CA LEU A 685 6.79 1.66 -35.30
C LEU A 685 6.02 1.76 -36.64
N ARG A 686 6.29 2.79 -37.44
CA ARG A 686 5.72 2.93 -38.80
C ARG A 686 6.12 1.75 -39.70
N THR A 687 7.38 1.35 -39.63
CA THR A 687 7.91 0.20 -40.39
C THR A 687 7.19 -1.08 -40.03
N TRP A 688 6.94 -1.31 -38.73
CA TRP A 688 6.19 -2.47 -38.27
C TRP A 688 4.72 -2.43 -38.70
N LEU A 689 4.06 -1.27 -38.55
CA LEU A 689 2.64 -1.10 -38.92
C LEU A 689 2.38 -1.41 -40.39
N ASN A 690 3.29 -1.01 -41.29
CA ASN A 690 3.15 -1.20 -42.73
C ASN A 690 3.82 -2.47 -43.27
N GLY A 691 4.43 -3.28 -42.40
CA GLY A 691 5.03 -4.57 -42.72
C GLY A 691 4.39 -5.67 -41.89
N ALA A 692 5.09 -6.13 -40.86
CA ALA A 692 4.68 -7.30 -40.08
C ALA A 692 3.27 -7.21 -39.47
N PHE A 693 2.82 -6.03 -39.00
CA PHE A 693 1.42 -5.89 -38.54
C PHE A 693 0.44 -6.02 -39.70
N TYR A 694 0.68 -5.31 -40.81
CA TYR A 694 -0.18 -5.34 -41.99
C TYR A 694 -0.33 -6.77 -42.55
N ASP A 695 0.76 -7.50 -42.67
CA ASP A 695 0.77 -8.87 -43.18
C ASP A 695 0.13 -9.87 -42.20
N ALA A 696 0.29 -9.62 -40.89
CA ALA A 696 -0.34 -10.46 -39.88
C ALA A 696 -1.83 -10.20 -39.72
N ALA A 697 -2.26 -8.94 -39.81
CA ALA A 697 -3.63 -8.50 -39.52
C ALA A 697 -4.60 -8.66 -40.70
N PHE A 698 -4.09 -8.59 -41.93
CA PHE A 698 -4.91 -8.52 -43.13
C PHE A 698 -4.50 -9.60 -44.13
N GLY A 699 -5.44 -10.51 -44.42
CA GLY A 699 -5.30 -11.48 -45.50
C GLY A 699 -5.33 -10.81 -46.88
N THR A 700 -5.05 -11.59 -47.92
CA THR A 700 -4.92 -11.13 -49.31
C THR A 700 -6.14 -10.34 -49.79
N TYR A 701 -7.35 -10.74 -49.40
CA TYR A 701 -8.59 -10.04 -49.75
C TYR A 701 -8.79 -8.74 -48.97
N HIS A 702 -8.49 -8.72 -47.66
CA HIS A 702 -8.53 -7.50 -46.85
C HIS A 702 -7.53 -6.46 -47.36
N GLN A 703 -6.31 -6.89 -47.67
CA GLN A 703 -5.24 -6.01 -48.16
C GLN A 703 -5.65 -5.23 -49.42
N LYS A 704 -6.44 -5.83 -50.31
CA LYS A 704 -6.97 -5.18 -51.53
C LYS A 704 -7.96 -4.05 -51.22
N MET A 705 -8.65 -4.09 -50.09
CA MET A 705 -9.56 -3.01 -49.66
C MET A 705 -8.81 -1.84 -49.00
N ILE A 706 -7.57 -2.02 -48.55
CA ILE A 706 -6.84 -0.99 -47.81
C ILE A 706 -6.21 0.01 -48.79
N ALA A 707 -6.57 1.28 -48.65
CA ALA A 707 -6.05 2.35 -49.49
C ALA A 707 -4.69 2.84 -48.98
N SER A 708 -3.74 3.04 -49.90
CA SER A 708 -2.53 3.81 -49.60
C SER A 708 -2.89 5.28 -49.47
N SER A 709 -2.51 5.90 -48.35
CA SER A 709 -2.94 7.25 -47.99
C SER A 709 -1.75 8.14 -47.72
N THR A 710 -1.82 9.39 -48.17
CA THR A 710 -0.83 10.41 -47.81
C THR A 710 -1.09 10.83 -46.38
N VAL A 711 -0.15 10.55 -45.48
CA VAL A 711 -0.19 10.93 -44.07
C VAL A 711 0.66 12.18 -43.89
N THR A 712 0.02 13.26 -43.40
CA THR A 712 0.69 14.56 -43.25
C THR A 712 1.61 14.59 -42.03
N ALA A 713 2.76 15.24 -42.20
CA ALA A 713 3.69 15.58 -41.13
C ALA A 713 3.22 16.85 -40.41
N ASP A 714 2.11 16.76 -39.68
CA ASP A 714 1.53 17.88 -38.95
C ASP A 714 2.48 18.34 -37.84
N LYS A 715 2.69 19.67 -37.74
CA LYS A 715 3.44 20.27 -36.63
C LYS A 715 2.70 20.03 -35.31
N ASN A 716 3.47 19.87 -34.24
CA ASN A 716 2.91 19.89 -32.90
C ASN A 716 2.38 21.31 -32.58
N PRO A 717 1.12 21.47 -32.13
CA PRO A 717 0.57 22.80 -31.81
C PRO A 717 1.29 23.55 -30.68
N SER A 718 1.98 22.83 -29.79
CA SER A 718 2.65 23.39 -28.61
C SER A 718 4.17 23.48 -28.74
N TYR A 719 4.79 22.77 -29.69
CA TYR A 719 6.25 22.66 -29.81
C TYR A 719 6.72 22.81 -31.26
N SER A 720 7.89 23.42 -31.44
CA SER A 720 8.47 23.67 -32.77
C SER A 720 9.33 22.50 -33.30
N THR A 721 9.19 21.31 -32.72
CA THR A 721 9.89 20.09 -33.15
C THR A 721 9.52 19.75 -34.60
N SER A 722 10.54 19.42 -35.42
CA SER A 722 10.31 19.04 -36.82
C SER A 722 9.51 17.73 -36.91
N PRO A 723 8.36 17.71 -37.60
CA PRO A 723 7.56 16.50 -37.78
C PRO A 723 8.12 15.56 -38.87
N GLY A 724 9.15 15.98 -39.61
CA GLY A 724 9.67 15.26 -40.78
C GLY A 724 8.86 15.54 -42.05
N ASN A 725 8.90 14.61 -43.00
CA ASN A 725 8.16 14.73 -44.27
C ASN A 725 6.85 13.94 -44.25
N ASN A 726 5.93 14.29 -45.14
CA ASN A 726 4.74 13.49 -45.41
C ASN A 726 5.13 12.08 -45.86
N THR A 727 4.33 11.10 -45.48
CA THR A 727 4.54 9.68 -45.82
C THR A 727 3.37 9.14 -46.64
N THR A 728 3.59 8.01 -47.31
CA THR A 728 2.52 7.20 -47.89
C THR A 728 2.42 5.91 -47.09
N ASP A 729 1.31 5.75 -46.37
CA ASP A 729 1.10 4.65 -45.44
C ASP A 729 -0.22 3.94 -45.74
N LYS A 730 -0.25 2.63 -45.52
CA LYS A 730 -1.47 1.82 -45.52
C LYS A 730 -2.09 1.77 -44.11
N VAL A 731 -1.24 1.71 -43.09
CA VAL A 731 -1.63 1.74 -41.68
C VAL A 731 -0.79 2.80 -40.96
N PHE A 732 -1.44 3.65 -40.18
CA PHE A 732 -0.81 4.78 -39.51
C PHE A 732 -1.40 5.05 -38.12
N LEU A 733 -0.84 6.02 -37.41
CA LEU A 733 -1.41 6.57 -36.17
C LEU A 733 -1.94 7.98 -36.43
N LEU A 734 -2.99 8.37 -35.71
CA LEU A 734 -3.52 9.73 -35.79
C LEU A 734 -2.50 10.78 -35.33
N SER A 735 -2.60 12.00 -35.85
CA SER A 735 -1.87 13.17 -35.35
C SER A 735 -2.63 13.81 -34.18
N ILE A 736 -1.99 14.76 -33.47
CA ILE A 736 -2.69 15.60 -32.49
C ILE A 736 -3.89 16.31 -33.14
N THR A 737 -3.72 16.84 -34.35
CA THR A 737 -4.76 17.54 -35.10
C THR A 737 -5.94 16.62 -35.42
N GLU A 738 -5.66 15.43 -35.95
CA GLU A 738 -6.71 14.45 -36.25
C GLU A 738 -7.39 13.89 -35.00
N ALA A 739 -6.64 13.61 -33.94
CA ALA A 739 -7.21 13.15 -32.67
C ALA A 739 -8.13 14.19 -32.03
N ASN A 740 -7.87 15.49 -32.24
CA ASN A 740 -8.78 16.56 -31.84
C ASN A 740 -9.96 16.72 -32.82
N LYS A 741 -9.75 16.53 -34.12
CA LYS A 741 -10.81 16.60 -35.15
C LYS A 741 -11.85 15.50 -34.96
N TYR A 742 -11.41 14.26 -34.78
CA TYR A 742 -12.27 13.07 -34.84
C TYR A 742 -12.87 12.64 -33.49
N PHE A 743 -12.36 13.17 -32.38
CA PHE A 743 -12.90 12.88 -31.05
C PHE A 743 -13.37 14.16 -30.37
N SER A 744 -14.67 14.23 -30.08
CA SER A 744 -15.35 15.39 -29.50
C SER A 744 -14.98 15.70 -28.04
N SER A 745 -14.34 14.76 -27.34
CA SER A 745 -13.96 14.91 -25.93
C SER A 745 -12.78 14.02 -25.55
N GLU A 746 -12.16 14.29 -24.40
CA GLU A 746 -11.18 13.39 -23.79
C GLU A 746 -11.78 12.02 -23.51
N SER A 747 -13.01 11.98 -22.96
CA SER A 747 -13.69 10.72 -22.67
C SER A 747 -13.86 9.84 -23.91
N ALA A 748 -14.07 10.44 -25.09
CA ALA A 748 -14.16 9.74 -26.38
C ALA A 748 -12.81 9.23 -26.89
N ARG A 749 -11.69 9.85 -26.49
CA ARG A 749 -10.32 9.43 -26.85
C ARG A 749 -9.79 8.28 -26.00
N ARG A 750 -10.41 7.99 -24.85
CA ARG A 750 -10.05 6.84 -24.02
C ARG A 750 -10.18 5.55 -24.82
N CYS A 751 -9.20 4.68 -24.67
CA CYS A 751 -9.12 3.42 -25.38
C CYS A 751 -8.72 2.32 -24.40
N GLN A 752 -9.42 1.19 -24.45
CA GLN A 752 -9.05 0.00 -23.69
C GLN A 752 -8.01 -0.81 -24.48
N GLY A 753 -7.12 -1.49 -23.77
CA GLY A 753 -6.13 -2.38 -24.37
C GLY A 753 -6.64 -3.81 -24.46
N THR A 754 -6.19 -4.54 -25.46
CA THR A 754 -6.36 -6.01 -25.55
C THR A 754 -5.52 -6.71 -24.48
N HIS A 755 -5.80 -7.98 -24.17
CA HIS A 755 -4.93 -8.75 -23.26
C HIS A 755 -3.53 -8.92 -23.84
N TYR A 756 -3.41 -9.05 -25.16
CA TYR A 756 -2.13 -9.06 -25.87
C TYR A 756 -1.30 -7.79 -25.57
N SER A 757 -1.91 -6.61 -25.62
CA SER A 757 -1.23 -5.34 -25.28
C SER A 757 -0.75 -5.26 -23.82
N TYR A 758 -1.38 -6.00 -22.89
CA TYR A 758 -1.01 -6.04 -21.47
C TYR A 758 0.29 -6.80 -21.24
N VAL A 759 0.43 -7.98 -21.85
CA VAL A 759 1.59 -8.87 -21.66
C VAL A 759 2.89 -8.20 -22.11
N TYR A 760 2.83 -7.31 -23.11
CA TYR A 760 3.98 -6.60 -23.66
C TYR A 760 4.25 -5.22 -23.06
N GLY A 761 3.63 -4.90 -21.91
CA GLY A 761 4.13 -3.86 -21.01
C GLY A 761 3.44 -2.49 -21.07
N ALA A 762 2.28 -2.35 -21.72
CA ALA A 762 1.51 -1.11 -21.67
C ALA A 762 1.05 -0.78 -20.24
N ASP A 763 1.16 0.48 -19.81
CA ASP A 763 0.66 0.89 -18.49
C ASP A 763 -0.88 0.76 -18.42
N ILE A 764 -1.40 0.33 -17.27
CA ILE A 764 -2.83 0.20 -16.99
C ILE A 764 -3.32 1.42 -16.22
N GLY A 765 -4.23 2.20 -16.81
CA GLY A 765 -5.03 3.18 -16.08
C GLY A 765 -6.30 2.57 -15.50
N VAL A 766 -7.07 3.40 -14.77
CA VAL A 766 -8.38 3.03 -14.21
C VAL A 766 -9.28 2.43 -15.32
N ASN A 767 -9.99 1.33 -15.02
CA ASN A 767 -10.88 0.61 -15.94
C ASN A 767 -10.22 0.02 -17.21
N GLY A 768 -8.92 -0.29 -17.18
CA GLY A 768 -8.22 -0.93 -18.31
C GLY A 768 -7.87 0.03 -19.46
N ALA A 769 -8.03 1.33 -19.25
CA ALA A 769 -7.67 2.36 -20.22
C ALA A 769 -6.15 2.42 -20.43
N ARG A 770 -5.71 2.60 -21.69
CA ARG A 770 -4.31 2.61 -22.09
C ARG A 770 -3.89 3.96 -22.62
N ARG A 771 -2.61 4.29 -22.37
CA ARG A 771 -1.93 5.34 -23.12
C ARG A 771 -1.68 4.84 -24.54
N TRP A 772 -1.89 5.67 -25.56
CA TRP A 772 -1.63 5.26 -26.94
C TRP A 772 -0.95 6.35 -27.76
N TRP A 773 0.00 5.94 -28.62
CA TRP A 773 0.85 6.85 -29.40
C TRP A 773 0.06 7.64 -30.45
N LEU A 774 0.48 8.88 -30.68
CA LEU A 774 0.15 9.69 -31.85
C LEU A 774 1.39 9.81 -32.73
N ARG A 775 1.21 10.01 -34.04
CA ARG A 775 2.36 10.17 -34.95
C ARG A 775 3.08 11.51 -34.78
N SER A 776 2.45 12.51 -34.17
CA SER A 776 3.02 13.85 -33.99
C SER A 776 4.24 13.83 -33.06
N PRO A 777 5.29 14.62 -33.33
CA PRO A 777 6.45 14.73 -32.44
C PRO A 777 6.07 15.38 -31.11
N GLY A 778 6.85 15.16 -30.06
CA GLY A 778 6.70 15.77 -28.72
C GLY A 778 7.54 17.03 -28.53
N TYR A 779 7.99 17.25 -27.29
CA TYR A 779 8.81 18.39 -26.85
C TYR A 779 10.10 18.56 -27.68
N ASP A 780 10.76 17.44 -27.98
CA ASP A 780 11.88 17.35 -28.91
C ASP A 780 11.83 16.01 -29.68
N SER A 781 12.81 15.73 -30.53
CA SER A 781 12.86 14.53 -31.37
C SER A 781 12.96 13.21 -30.60
N ASN A 782 13.26 13.22 -29.31
CA ASN A 782 13.25 12.03 -28.44
C ASN A 782 11.86 11.73 -27.89
N TYR A 783 10.87 12.60 -28.11
CA TYR A 783 9.52 12.46 -27.59
C TYR A 783 8.50 12.36 -28.72
N ALA A 784 7.47 11.53 -28.54
CA ALA A 784 6.31 11.47 -29.41
C ALA A 784 5.04 11.74 -28.61
N ALA A 785 4.10 12.49 -29.18
CA ALA A 785 2.84 12.78 -28.54
C ALA A 785 2.03 11.49 -28.30
N TYR A 786 1.22 11.48 -27.25
CA TYR A 786 0.36 10.34 -26.94
C TYR A 786 -0.94 10.82 -26.28
N VAL A 787 -1.93 9.96 -26.27
CA VAL A 787 -3.16 10.15 -25.51
C VAL A 787 -3.03 9.41 -24.17
N ALA A 788 -3.20 10.12 -23.07
CA ALA A 788 -3.15 9.58 -21.72
C ALA A 788 -4.36 8.67 -21.41
N THR A 789 -4.31 7.95 -20.29
CA THR A 789 -5.41 7.04 -19.87
C THR A 789 -6.71 7.79 -19.56
N SER A 790 -6.62 9.08 -19.22
CA SER A 790 -7.78 9.99 -19.10
C SER A 790 -8.41 10.37 -20.44
N GLY A 791 -7.70 10.18 -21.55
CA GLY A 791 -8.07 10.67 -22.88
C GLY A 791 -7.54 12.07 -23.21
N TYR A 792 -6.81 12.69 -22.28
CA TYR A 792 -6.07 13.93 -22.50
C TYR A 792 -4.91 13.71 -23.49
N ILE A 793 -4.69 14.65 -24.40
CA ILE A 793 -3.57 14.58 -25.35
C ILE A 793 -2.36 15.25 -24.71
N GLN A 794 -1.29 14.48 -24.50
CA GLN A 794 -0.05 15.03 -23.99
C GLN A 794 0.83 15.51 -25.14
N ASN A 795 0.73 16.82 -25.44
CA ASN A 795 1.48 17.44 -26.54
C ASN A 795 3.01 17.38 -26.33
N SER A 796 3.51 17.40 -25.09
CA SER A 796 4.95 17.24 -24.83
C SER A 796 5.45 15.83 -25.16
N GLY A 797 4.53 14.87 -25.23
CA GLY A 797 4.85 13.48 -25.51
C GLY A 797 5.54 12.75 -24.37
N ASP A 798 5.94 11.52 -24.66
CA ASP A 798 6.78 10.66 -23.82
C ASP A 798 7.93 10.12 -24.68
N ARG A 799 8.95 9.56 -24.03
CA ARG A 799 10.15 9.08 -24.72
C ARG A 799 9.80 8.01 -25.75
N VAL A 800 10.32 8.16 -26.97
CA VAL A 800 10.04 7.27 -28.10
C VAL A 800 10.49 5.82 -27.86
N ASP A 801 11.47 5.60 -26.97
CA ASP A 801 12.00 4.29 -26.59
C ASP A 801 11.22 3.60 -25.46
N LEU A 802 10.12 4.21 -24.99
CA LEU A 802 9.27 3.66 -23.94
C LEU A 802 8.38 2.54 -24.50
N ILE A 803 8.44 1.35 -23.90
CA ILE A 803 7.60 0.20 -24.28
C ILE A 803 6.16 0.28 -23.71
N LYS A 804 5.91 1.22 -22.80
CA LYS A 804 4.70 1.28 -21.97
C LYS A 804 3.49 1.97 -22.60
N VAL A 805 3.55 2.28 -23.89
CA VAL A 805 2.50 3.00 -24.60
C VAL A 805 1.97 2.10 -25.73
N ALA A 806 0.66 1.97 -25.77
CA ALA A 806 -0.02 1.05 -26.68
C ALA A 806 -0.16 1.63 -28.09
N VAL A 807 -0.43 0.75 -29.05
CA VAL A 807 -0.58 1.09 -30.47
C VAL A 807 -2.04 1.00 -30.85
N ARG A 808 -2.58 2.10 -31.38
CA ARG A 808 -3.96 2.21 -31.84
C ARG A 808 -3.97 2.55 -33.34
N PRO A 809 -3.87 1.54 -34.23
CA PRO A 809 -3.77 1.76 -35.67
C PRO A 809 -5.04 2.40 -36.25
N ALA A 810 -4.83 3.21 -37.28
CA ALA A 810 -5.85 3.75 -38.16
C ALA A 810 -5.49 3.49 -39.62
N LEU A 811 -6.49 3.37 -40.48
CA LEU A 811 -6.31 3.16 -41.92
C LEU A 811 -7.55 3.57 -42.71
N TRP A 812 -7.37 3.76 -44.01
CA TRP A 812 -8.46 3.98 -44.95
C TRP A 812 -8.81 2.68 -45.67
N ILE A 813 -10.09 2.31 -45.66
CA ILE A 813 -10.63 1.21 -46.47
C ILE A 813 -11.52 1.73 -47.59
N ASN A 814 -11.46 1.09 -48.75
CA ASN A 814 -12.41 1.29 -49.84
C ASN A 814 -13.64 0.41 -49.58
N LEU A 815 -14.83 1.01 -49.54
CA LEU A 815 -16.11 0.34 -49.27
C LEU A 815 -16.67 -0.38 -50.50
N GLU A 816 -16.25 0.04 -51.70
CA GLU A 816 -16.59 -0.58 -52.98
C GLU A 816 -15.31 -1.15 -53.60
N SER A 817 -15.16 -2.48 -53.57
CA SER A 817 -14.12 -3.20 -54.31
C SER A 817 -14.58 -4.58 -54.74
#